data_AF-K8GL40-F1
#
_entry.id   AF-K8GL40-F1
#
_cell.length_a   1.000
_cell.length_b   1.000
_cell.length_c   1.000
_cell.angle_alpha   90.00
_cell.angle_beta   90.00
_cell.angle_gamma   90.00
#
_symmetry.space_group_name_H-M   'P 1'
#
loop_
_entity.id
_entity.type
_entity.pdbx_description
1 polymer ?
#
loop_
_entity_poly.entity_id
_entity_poly.type
_entity_poly.pdbx_seq_one_letter_code
_entity_poly.pdbx_strand_id
1 'polypeptide(L)'
;MRAQKLLETLSSRPFLVWEYLLSSLLLACVVARGVAIASDAFFPQKYTQLVVGNLAWEVGSKHPDYLLLLSFILSLFLIYIGLQWFAASIQGVNGEAAEAAFREILIYALLPAGVWIGNIFVNSKPTLEFVIVSAVLVLLAIAFTAGLLHKRFVFLSSTDHLACTGSSLLTILLALLGGNALFLALARLNLNWQFTETQVILASVSTVLVVGCLLIVVWIWRKSGLEPLQKQLRSLLGISQLFLPLSFFILLPTPWVNHQQKFYGYSISPILYIVLISLVLLNYLDIIWRLRKPTSYDITSIFSIISPLSLIALLIYMKSPITGVSFIPPDDYHWGEFLLPWWLLKQFHYIPFQDYEPARGLINYVPGFLADLFFDQTAASYLAVTARAPQFLPYLTIGFLVISRSIGVLPAFLALALIPNPNNIYEIDLMLTAGLCILVGFFLKQKPVSWLGIWLILCMSLILFAPGQGGLFTIATFPLAAFMLYQAIRQQRQNLIKTAIAIAVIAIFLSLVTPLDQMMLGAVRYGVEQSALNSVAYGAEWFKSVGSNTFLTYPLWEFLRTSWIVISALIGFLVYQTIIYRKVAERQRFLIFAIPLFLITILIIPRAAGRIDSGTFSRLGLTSVWTMCLVLPIILLSCFGQRAKALILIVFAILGSLLTSGMEETLPSLERLVQHPVQAINVTGMNFIDGKQVGLPTLDNAILDPEHLQRLQRMKAILSTLLKPEETYLDLTNKNARYFHLNYAPPMPAAAYNLVHINQQRRTIQRVESHSVPIAVALADLIYLDYYSLALRTHLLYRYVAENYIPFKVDEFIFMIRPEYRDRLNQLTASQRSESGFSSGVLIGDTEALRLNLLDRAFRVANFEGIPSSWGRSLNSLPVRKISDIPFNPTLQSIEHLGGDRYKVTGTNPTITLDLSSLKVNGRDSGLLAFDFACKKRSKGKLAIRWESVSTPPDPDAIVRLTPRNGKQIVPLDAAPRWLLAKDIQTLKLEPFDQACTEFSLSNFSLYQRADVANN
;
A
#
# COMPACT_ATOMS: atom_id res chain seq x y z
N MET A 1 -34.04 17.86 -36.66
CA MET A 1 -35.37 17.59 -36.04
C MET A 1 -35.47 16.22 -35.38
N ARG A 2 -35.26 15.07 -36.06
CA ARG A 2 -35.33 13.72 -35.42
C ARG A 2 -34.36 13.52 -34.25
N ALA A 3 -33.11 13.94 -34.35
CA ALA A 3 -32.12 13.83 -33.26
C ALA A 3 -32.44 14.72 -32.04
N GLN A 4 -33.08 15.87 -32.27
CA GLN A 4 -33.44 16.84 -31.22
C GLN A 4 -34.68 16.36 -30.44
N LYS A 5 -35.66 15.79 -31.16
CA LYS A 5 -36.84 15.13 -30.56
C LYS A 5 -36.45 13.85 -29.79
N LEU A 6 -35.40 13.15 -30.23
CA LEU A 6 -34.79 12.01 -29.53
C LEU A 6 -34.09 12.44 -28.22
N LEU A 7 -33.36 13.56 -28.26
CA LEU A 7 -32.72 14.15 -27.07
C LEU A 7 -33.76 14.65 -26.04
N GLU A 8 -34.88 15.22 -26.51
CA GLU A 8 -35.99 15.65 -25.65
C GLU A 8 -36.71 14.46 -25.00
N THR A 9 -36.96 13.36 -25.73
CA THR A 9 -37.56 12.13 -25.18
C THR A 9 -36.63 11.35 -24.25
N LEU A 10 -35.31 11.49 -24.40
CA LEU A 10 -34.35 10.96 -23.43
C LEU A 10 -34.39 11.80 -22.13
N SER A 11 -34.60 13.11 -22.22
CA SER A 11 -34.55 14.03 -21.07
C SER A 11 -35.71 13.92 -20.06
N SER A 12 -36.82 13.28 -20.42
CA SER A 12 -38.02 13.13 -19.57
C SER A 12 -38.07 11.84 -18.75
N ARG A 13 -37.01 11.01 -18.78
CA ARG A 13 -37.00 9.65 -18.24
C ARG A 13 -36.51 9.58 -16.77
N PRO A 14 -36.90 8.54 -16.01
CA PRO A 14 -36.49 8.40 -14.62
C PRO A 14 -34.97 8.36 -14.46
N PHE A 15 -34.52 9.07 -13.41
CA PHE A 15 -33.15 9.39 -13.03
C PHE A 15 -32.18 8.19 -12.96
N LEU A 16 -32.69 6.97 -12.76
CA LEU A 16 -31.90 5.74 -12.72
C LEU A 16 -32.81 4.53 -12.97
N VAL A 17 -32.44 3.68 -13.93
CA VAL A 17 -33.13 2.40 -14.20
C VAL A 17 -32.24 1.30 -13.62
N TRP A 18 -32.53 0.93 -12.38
CA TRP A 18 -31.74 -0.04 -11.60
C TRP A 18 -31.64 -1.40 -12.30
N GLU A 19 -32.68 -1.76 -13.02
CA GLU A 19 -32.83 -2.98 -13.81
C GLU A 19 -31.72 -3.09 -14.85
N TYR A 20 -31.50 -2.01 -15.62
CA TYR A 20 -30.45 -1.98 -16.66
C TYR A 20 -29.05 -2.03 -16.05
N LEU A 21 -28.85 -1.36 -14.91
CA LEU A 21 -27.55 -1.35 -14.22
C LEU A 21 -27.19 -2.73 -13.69
N LEU A 22 -28.13 -3.42 -13.04
CA LEU A 22 -27.93 -4.77 -12.51
C LEU A 22 -27.69 -5.79 -13.63
N SER A 23 -28.46 -5.73 -14.73
CA SER A 23 -28.23 -6.57 -15.91
C SER A 23 -26.87 -6.30 -16.55
N SER A 24 -26.45 -5.02 -16.61
CA SER A 24 -25.15 -4.66 -17.17
C SER A 24 -23.99 -5.15 -16.29
N LEU A 25 -24.12 -5.08 -14.95
CA LEU A 25 -23.11 -5.60 -14.02
C LEU A 25 -22.89 -7.11 -14.20
N LEU A 26 -23.99 -7.87 -14.33
CA LEU A 26 -23.92 -9.31 -14.55
C LEU A 26 -23.25 -9.65 -15.89
N LEU A 27 -23.72 -9.04 -16.98
CA LEU A 27 -23.20 -9.30 -18.33
C LEU A 27 -21.75 -8.83 -18.48
N ALA A 28 -21.37 -7.73 -17.82
CA ALA A 28 -19.99 -7.26 -17.79
C ALA A 28 -19.04 -8.26 -17.12
N CYS A 29 -19.46 -8.96 -16.06
CA CYS A 29 -18.67 -10.03 -15.45
C CYS A 29 -18.39 -11.17 -16.43
N VAL A 30 -19.39 -11.58 -17.23
CA VAL A 30 -19.25 -12.65 -18.22
C VAL A 30 -18.27 -12.24 -19.32
N VAL A 31 -18.43 -11.02 -19.86
CA VAL A 31 -17.51 -10.48 -20.88
C VAL A 31 -16.09 -10.36 -20.31
N ALA A 32 -15.93 -9.83 -19.10
CA ALA A 32 -14.63 -9.66 -18.47
C ALA A 32 -13.92 -10.99 -18.23
N ARG A 33 -14.65 -12.02 -17.78
CA ARG A 33 -14.10 -13.37 -17.62
C ARG A 33 -13.70 -13.99 -18.96
N GLY A 34 -14.52 -13.80 -20.00
CA GLY A 34 -14.21 -14.26 -21.35
C GLY A 34 -12.93 -13.61 -21.90
N VAL A 35 -12.79 -12.29 -21.74
CA VAL A 35 -11.59 -11.54 -22.14
C VAL A 35 -10.37 -12.01 -21.35
N ALA A 36 -10.49 -12.24 -20.04
CA ALA A 36 -9.38 -12.71 -19.21
C ALA A 36 -8.88 -14.10 -19.65
N ILE A 37 -9.79 -15.07 -19.84
CA ILE A 37 -9.45 -16.43 -20.30
C ILE A 37 -8.80 -16.39 -21.69
N ALA A 38 -9.36 -15.60 -22.62
CA ALA A 38 -8.75 -15.41 -23.93
C ALA A 38 -7.36 -14.78 -23.79
N SER A 39 -7.21 -13.77 -22.94
CA SER A 39 -5.94 -13.04 -22.82
C SER A 39 -4.81 -13.87 -22.22
N ASP A 40 -5.10 -14.77 -21.29
CA ASP A 40 -4.11 -15.66 -20.68
C ASP A 40 -3.51 -16.62 -21.73
N ALA A 41 -4.32 -17.03 -22.71
CA ALA A 41 -3.88 -17.87 -23.81
C ALA A 41 -3.03 -17.12 -24.86
N PHE A 42 -3.26 -15.81 -25.05
CA PHE A 42 -2.67 -15.05 -26.17
C PHE A 42 -1.61 -14.01 -25.76
N PHE A 43 -1.59 -13.54 -24.52
CA PHE A 43 -0.74 -12.43 -24.07
C PHE A 43 0.09 -12.82 -22.84
N PRO A 44 1.20 -13.57 -23.02
CA PRO A 44 2.11 -13.88 -21.93
C PRO A 44 2.74 -12.60 -21.36
N GLN A 45 3.16 -12.66 -20.09
CA GLN A 45 3.86 -11.55 -19.45
C GLN A 45 5.14 -11.22 -20.22
N LYS A 46 5.25 -9.96 -20.65
CA LYS A 46 6.46 -9.42 -21.27
C LYS A 46 7.36 -8.78 -20.23
N TYR A 47 8.66 -8.98 -20.40
CA TYR A 47 9.72 -8.39 -19.58
C TYR A 47 10.56 -7.45 -20.45
N THR A 48 10.73 -6.20 -20.02
CA THR A 48 11.60 -5.19 -20.66
C THR A 48 12.98 -5.12 -20.00
N GLN A 49 13.16 -5.77 -18.86
CA GLN A 49 14.42 -5.91 -18.14
C GLN A 49 14.46 -7.31 -17.50
N LEU A 50 15.67 -7.83 -17.27
CA LEU A 50 15.93 -9.11 -16.61
C LEU A 50 15.72 -8.99 -15.09
N VAL A 51 14.46 -8.87 -14.67
CA VAL A 51 14.04 -8.71 -13.27
C VAL A 51 13.36 -9.99 -12.79
N VAL A 52 13.56 -10.30 -11.50
CA VAL A 52 12.94 -11.46 -10.83
C VAL A 52 11.95 -11.00 -9.76
N GLY A 53 10.81 -11.67 -9.76
CA GLY A 53 9.74 -11.60 -8.76
C GLY A 53 8.88 -12.86 -8.88
N ASN A 54 7.78 -12.92 -8.13
CA ASN A 54 6.93 -14.11 -8.07
C ASN A 54 6.38 -14.52 -9.45
N LEU A 55 6.01 -13.56 -10.31
CA LEU A 55 5.56 -13.84 -11.68
C LEU A 55 6.61 -14.57 -12.52
N ALA A 56 7.89 -14.18 -12.42
CA ALA A 56 8.96 -14.81 -13.18
C ALA A 56 9.23 -16.24 -12.68
N TRP A 57 9.20 -16.40 -11.36
CA TRP A 57 9.39 -17.68 -10.68
C TRP A 57 8.34 -18.72 -11.08
N GLU A 58 7.06 -18.31 -11.16
CA GLU A 58 5.94 -19.19 -11.41
C GLU A 58 5.51 -19.27 -12.89
N VAL A 59 6.11 -18.46 -13.76
CA VAL A 59 5.75 -18.31 -15.19
C VAL A 59 4.35 -17.71 -15.38
N GLY A 60 3.97 -16.79 -14.50
CA GLY A 60 2.66 -16.15 -14.43
C GLY A 60 2.54 -14.83 -15.19
N SER A 61 1.33 -14.24 -15.20
CA SER A 61 1.04 -12.99 -15.91
C SER A 61 0.08 -12.05 -15.19
N LYS A 62 0.35 -10.74 -15.30
CA LYS A 62 -0.55 -9.67 -14.80
C LYS A 62 -1.47 -9.09 -15.86
N HIS A 63 -1.20 -9.35 -17.14
CA HIS A 63 -2.04 -8.86 -18.23
C HIS A 63 -3.52 -9.29 -18.11
N PRO A 64 -3.82 -10.58 -17.82
CA PRO A 64 -5.20 -11.02 -17.64
C PRO A 64 -5.91 -10.28 -16.50
N ASP A 65 -5.22 -10.02 -15.39
CA ASP A 65 -5.77 -9.27 -14.25
C ASP A 65 -6.18 -7.85 -14.65
N TYR A 66 -5.32 -7.12 -15.37
CA TYR A 66 -5.63 -5.76 -15.82
C TYR A 66 -6.72 -5.71 -16.88
N LEU A 67 -6.69 -6.64 -17.83
CA LEU A 67 -7.69 -6.73 -18.89
C LEU A 67 -9.05 -7.12 -18.31
N LEU A 68 -9.11 -8.01 -17.32
CA LEU A 68 -10.35 -8.35 -16.61
C LEU A 68 -10.99 -7.09 -16.00
N LEU A 69 -10.19 -6.27 -15.31
CA LEU A 69 -10.66 -5.03 -14.69
C LEU A 69 -11.14 -3.99 -15.71
N LEU A 70 -10.33 -3.72 -16.74
CA LEU A 70 -10.64 -2.71 -17.76
C LEU A 70 -11.83 -3.14 -18.62
N SER A 71 -11.88 -4.42 -19.03
CA SER A 71 -12.98 -4.96 -19.82
C SER A 71 -14.29 -4.99 -19.03
N PHE A 72 -14.25 -5.25 -17.72
CA PHE A 72 -15.44 -5.13 -16.86
C PHE A 72 -16.01 -3.71 -16.90
N ILE A 73 -15.18 -2.69 -16.65
CA ILE A 73 -15.63 -1.30 -16.65
C ILE A 73 -16.16 -0.91 -18.03
N LEU A 74 -15.44 -1.24 -19.10
CA LEU A 74 -15.84 -0.88 -20.47
C LEU A 74 -17.13 -1.59 -20.91
N SER A 75 -17.23 -2.90 -20.70
CA SER A 75 -18.41 -3.69 -21.07
C SER A 75 -19.64 -3.25 -20.31
N LEU A 76 -19.51 -2.88 -19.03
CA LEU A 76 -20.61 -2.32 -18.25
C LEU A 76 -21.23 -1.10 -18.93
N PHE A 77 -20.42 -0.13 -19.36
CA PHE A 77 -20.92 1.07 -20.04
C PHE A 77 -21.55 0.74 -21.39
N LEU A 78 -20.91 -0.10 -22.19
CA LEU A 78 -21.42 -0.47 -23.52
C LEU A 78 -22.74 -1.23 -23.44
N ILE A 79 -22.85 -2.18 -22.51
CA ILE A 79 -24.07 -2.97 -22.29
C ILE A 79 -25.18 -2.06 -21.76
N TYR A 80 -24.88 -1.17 -20.81
CA TYR A 80 -25.88 -0.24 -20.27
C TYR A 80 -26.43 0.70 -21.35
N ILE A 81 -25.55 1.31 -22.15
CA ILE A 81 -25.94 2.18 -23.27
C ILE A 81 -26.77 1.38 -24.29
N GLY A 82 -26.34 0.15 -24.60
CA GLY A 82 -27.08 -0.76 -25.48
C GLY A 82 -28.49 -1.07 -24.97
N LEU A 83 -28.64 -1.36 -23.68
CA LEU A 83 -29.95 -1.60 -23.04
C LEU A 83 -30.83 -0.35 -23.07
N GLN A 84 -30.27 0.85 -22.84
CA GLN A 84 -31.02 2.10 -22.97
C GLN A 84 -31.48 2.38 -24.41
N TRP A 85 -30.62 2.15 -25.40
CA TRP A 85 -30.97 2.32 -26.80
C TRP A 85 -32.03 1.32 -27.24
N PHE A 86 -31.92 0.07 -26.80
CA PHE A 86 -32.90 -0.96 -27.08
C PHE A 86 -34.25 -0.65 -26.43
N ALA A 87 -34.25 -0.25 -25.16
CA ALA A 87 -35.47 0.21 -24.47
C ALA A 87 -36.10 1.44 -25.16
N ALA A 88 -35.28 2.40 -25.61
CA ALA A 88 -35.75 3.56 -26.35
C ALA A 88 -36.38 3.16 -27.70
N SER A 89 -35.82 2.14 -28.37
CA SER A 89 -36.37 1.60 -29.61
C SER A 89 -37.69 0.86 -29.37
N ILE A 90 -37.81 0.06 -28.32
CA ILE A 90 -39.06 -0.62 -27.94
C ILE A 90 -40.15 0.40 -27.64
N GLN A 91 -39.84 1.43 -26.85
CA GLN A 91 -40.80 2.49 -26.53
C GLN A 91 -41.23 3.26 -27.78
N GLY A 92 -40.28 3.59 -28.67
CA GLY A 92 -40.55 4.35 -29.90
C GLY A 92 -41.42 3.61 -30.91
N VAL A 93 -41.48 2.28 -30.85
CA VAL A 93 -42.26 1.43 -31.76
C VAL A 93 -43.55 0.91 -31.11
N ASN A 94 -43.52 0.52 -29.83
CA ASN A 94 -44.60 -0.21 -29.14
C ASN A 94 -45.20 0.53 -27.92
N GLY A 95 -44.78 1.77 -27.64
CA GLY A 95 -45.28 2.59 -26.54
C GLY A 95 -44.68 2.26 -25.16
N GLU A 96 -45.05 3.06 -24.15
CA GLU A 96 -44.51 2.97 -22.78
C GLU A 96 -44.82 1.63 -22.08
N ALA A 97 -45.97 1.02 -22.37
CA ALA A 97 -46.35 -0.26 -21.78
C ALA A 97 -45.39 -1.41 -22.17
N ALA A 98 -44.82 -1.37 -23.38
CA ALA A 98 -43.85 -2.38 -23.83
C ALA A 98 -42.46 -2.17 -23.21
N GLU A 99 -42.05 -0.93 -22.93
CA GLU A 99 -40.83 -0.63 -22.16
C GLU A 99 -40.98 -1.11 -20.71
N ALA A 100 -42.15 -0.88 -20.09
CA ALA A 100 -42.46 -1.34 -18.75
C ALA A 100 -42.40 -2.87 -18.64
N ALA A 101 -43.02 -3.59 -19.60
CA ALA A 101 -42.92 -5.04 -19.67
C ALA A 101 -41.47 -5.54 -19.87
N PHE A 102 -40.67 -4.86 -20.71
CA PHE A 102 -39.25 -5.18 -20.90
C PHE A 102 -38.42 -5.01 -19.61
N ARG A 103 -38.71 -3.98 -18.81
CA ARG A 103 -38.09 -3.77 -17.49
C ARG A 103 -38.47 -4.86 -16.49
N GLU A 104 -39.75 -5.23 -16.45
CA GLU A 104 -40.23 -6.32 -15.60
C GLU A 104 -39.54 -7.65 -15.95
N ILE A 105 -39.42 -7.97 -17.24
CA ILE A 105 -38.72 -9.17 -17.72
C ILE A 105 -37.24 -9.18 -17.29
N LEU A 106 -36.54 -8.04 -17.32
CA LEU A 106 -35.15 -7.94 -16.87
C LEU A 106 -35.00 -8.19 -15.35
N ILE A 107 -35.96 -7.75 -14.54
CA ILE A 107 -35.97 -8.03 -13.09
C ILE A 107 -36.18 -9.53 -12.84
N TYR A 108 -37.12 -10.15 -13.55
CA TYR A 108 -37.38 -11.58 -13.43
C TYR A 108 -36.18 -12.43 -13.86
N ALA A 109 -35.40 -11.97 -14.84
CA ALA A 109 -34.18 -12.63 -15.30
C ALA A 109 -33.00 -12.57 -14.29
N LEU A 110 -33.02 -11.64 -13.33
CA LEU A 110 -31.94 -11.43 -12.35
C LEU A 110 -32.13 -12.19 -11.02
N LEU A 111 -33.30 -12.76 -10.76
CA LEU A 111 -33.66 -13.50 -9.54
C LEU A 111 -32.69 -14.65 -9.18
N PRO A 112 -32.23 -15.50 -10.13
CA PRO A 112 -31.30 -16.59 -9.82
C PRO A 112 -29.92 -16.10 -9.36
N ALA A 113 -29.45 -14.97 -9.88
CA ALA A 113 -28.17 -14.37 -9.49
C ALA A 113 -28.24 -13.79 -8.05
N GLY A 114 -29.36 -13.19 -7.67
CA GLY A 114 -29.57 -12.67 -6.31
C GLY A 114 -29.64 -13.76 -5.24
N VAL A 115 -30.28 -14.89 -5.53
CA VAL A 115 -30.40 -16.03 -4.61
C VAL A 115 -29.08 -16.82 -4.49
N TRP A 116 -28.29 -16.87 -5.56
CA TRP A 116 -26.92 -17.40 -5.51
C TRP A 116 -26.02 -16.55 -4.61
N ILE A 117 -26.07 -15.22 -4.75
CA ILE A 117 -25.35 -14.29 -3.88
C ILE A 117 -25.80 -14.43 -2.42
N GLY A 118 -27.10 -14.55 -2.15
CA GLY A 118 -27.65 -14.76 -0.81
C GLY A 118 -27.22 -16.09 -0.17
N ASN A 119 -27.12 -17.17 -0.93
CA ASN A 119 -26.66 -18.49 -0.44
C ASN A 119 -25.19 -18.51 -0.02
N ILE A 120 -24.35 -17.66 -0.62
CA ILE A 120 -22.95 -17.47 -0.22
C ILE A 120 -22.86 -16.95 1.23
N PHE A 121 -23.85 -16.20 1.70
CA PHE A 121 -23.90 -15.70 3.09
C PHE A 121 -24.46 -16.72 4.10
N VAL A 122 -25.11 -17.80 3.66
CA VAL A 122 -25.92 -18.68 4.53
C VAL A 122 -25.46 -20.14 4.56
N ASN A 123 -24.94 -20.74 3.46
CA ASN A 123 -24.62 -22.17 3.48
C ASN A 123 -23.40 -22.63 2.66
N SER A 124 -22.72 -23.65 3.18
CA SER A 124 -21.38 -24.11 2.81
C SER A 124 -21.25 -24.96 1.54
N LYS A 125 -22.32 -25.18 0.78
CA LYS A 125 -22.32 -25.78 -0.58
C LYS A 125 -23.61 -25.34 -1.27
N PRO A 126 -23.57 -24.66 -2.42
CA PRO A 126 -24.81 -24.31 -3.10
C PRO A 126 -25.37 -25.57 -3.77
N THR A 127 -26.47 -26.12 -3.24
CA THR A 127 -27.31 -27.07 -3.98
C THR A 127 -28.54 -26.35 -4.55
N LEU A 128 -28.99 -26.83 -5.72
CA LEU A 128 -30.10 -26.27 -6.50
C LEU A 128 -31.42 -26.23 -5.71
N GLU A 129 -31.56 -27.05 -4.65
CA GLU A 129 -32.75 -27.11 -3.81
C GLU A 129 -32.98 -25.85 -2.97
N PHE A 130 -31.93 -25.10 -2.58
CA PHE A 130 -32.07 -23.87 -1.79
C PHE A 130 -32.70 -22.72 -2.59
N VAL A 131 -32.59 -22.72 -3.92
CA VAL A 131 -33.24 -21.74 -4.80
C VAL A 131 -34.77 -21.89 -4.76
N ILE A 132 -35.23 -23.14 -4.63
CA ILE A 132 -36.65 -23.49 -4.64
C ILE A 132 -37.27 -23.22 -3.26
N VAL A 133 -36.55 -23.53 -2.17
CA VAL A 133 -37.00 -23.24 -0.79
C VAL A 133 -37.06 -21.73 -0.50
N SER A 134 -36.09 -20.94 -1.00
CA SER A 134 -36.14 -19.47 -0.90
C SER A 134 -37.27 -18.84 -1.73
N ALA A 135 -37.61 -19.40 -2.89
CA ALA A 135 -38.76 -18.96 -3.68
C ALA A 135 -40.10 -19.17 -2.93
N VAL A 136 -40.24 -20.29 -2.21
CA VAL A 136 -41.43 -20.61 -1.41
C VAL A 136 -41.54 -19.73 -0.15
N LEU A 137 -40.43 -19.46 0.54
CA LEU A 137 -40.42 -18.57 1.71
C LEU A 137 -40.67 -17.10 1.37
N VAL A 138 -40.24 -16.63 0.18
CA VAL A 138 -40.56 -15.29 -0.34
C VAL A 138 -42.04 -15.18 -0.70
N LEU A 139 -42.63 -16.21 -1.33
CA LEU A 139 -44.07 -16.26 -1.60
C LEU A 139 -44.91 -16.27 -0.31
N LEU A 140 -44.46 -16.97 0.74
CA LEU A 140 -45.13 -17.00 2.05
C LEU A 140 -44.94 -15.71 2.87
N ALA A 141 -43.79 -15.05 2.78
CA ALA A 141 -43.57 -13.73 3.39
C ALA A 141 -44.34 -12.62 2.67
N ILE A 142 -44.49 -12.69 1.34
CA ILE A 142 -45.37 -11.81 0.56
C ILE A 142 -46.84 -12.04 0.95
N ALA A 143 -47.27 -13.29 1.15
CA ALA A 143 -48.61 -13.63 1.61
C ALA A 143 -48.91 -13.16 3.06
N PHE A 144 -47.92 -13.19 3.96
CA PHE A 144 -48.09 -12.79 5.38
C PHE A 144 -47.97 -11.27 5.60
N THR A 145 -47.12 -10.58 4.84
CA THR A 145 -46.97 -9.11 4.92
C THR A 145 -48.16 -8.38 4.27
N ALA A 146 -48.88 -9.04 3.36
CA ALA A 146 -50.16 -8.58 2.82
C ALA A 146 -51.29 -8.53 3.87
N GLY A 147 -51.17 -9.28 4.97
CA GLY A 147 -52.19 -9.36 6.03
C GLY A 147 -52.05 -8.35 7.18
N LEU A 148 -50.89 -7.72 7.38
CA LEU A 148 -50.61 -6.91 8.60
C LEU A 148 -50.44 -5.40 8.39
N LEU A 149 -50.55 -4.88 7.15
CA LEU A 149 -50.39 -3.44 6.88
C LEU A 149 -51.70 -2.73 6.54
N HIS A 150 -52.74 -2.98 7.35
CA HIS A 150 -53.93 -2.13 7.43
C HIS A 150 -53.89 -1.27 8.70
N LYS A 151 -53.08 -0.19 8.69
CA LYS A 151 -53.36 1.07 9.41
C LYS A 151 -52.44 2.21 8.94
N ARG A 152 -53.08 3.27 8.45
CA ARG A 152 -52.47 4.52 7.96
C ARG A 152 -51.90 5.34 9.12
N PHE A 153 -50.68 5.88 8.95
CA PHE A 153 -50.20 7.03 9.71
C PHE A 153 -49.81 8.16 8.76
N VAL A 154 -50.32 9.36 9.06
CA VAL A 154 -50.11 10.60 8.34
C VAL A 154 -48.91 11.32 8.97
N PHE A 155 -47.87 11.60 8.19
CA PHE A 155 -46.73 12.40 8.64
C PHE A 155 -46.99 13.89 8.45
N LEU A 156 -47.13 14.61 9.57
CA LEU A 156 -46.84 16.05 9.68
C LEU A 156 -45.31 16.24 9.79
N SER A 157 -44.76 17.27 9.14
CA SER A 157 -43.35 17.42 8.72
C SER A 157 -42.28 16.73 9.61
N SER A 158 -41.70 15.64 9.09
CA SER A 158 -40.81 14.69 9.79
C SER A 158 -39.39 15.17 10.08
N THR A 159 -38.96 16.30 9.53
CA THR A 159 -37.56 16.75 9.58
C THR A 159 -37.16 17.35 10.93
N ASP A 160 -38.05 18.12 11.56
CA ASP A 160 -37.77 18.78 12.85
C ASP A 160 -37.73 17.78 14.02
N HIS A 161 -38.63 16.79 14.00
CA HIS A 161 -38.64 15.73 15.02
C HIS A 161 -37.42 14.81 14.90
N LEU A 162 -37.04 14.40 13.67
CA LEU A 162 -35.85 13.60 13.44
C LEU A 162 -34.57 14.35 13.86
N ALA A 163 -34.52 15.66 13.62
CA ALA A 163 -33.38 16.49 14.05
C ALA A 163 -33.29 16.62 15.58
N CYS A 164 -34.41 16.82 16.28
CA CYS A 164 -34.44 16.88 17.75
C CYS A 164 -34.09 15.52 18.39
N THR A 165 -34.61 14.41 17.86
CA THR A 165 -34.27 13.05 18.32
C THR A 165 -32.82 12.71 18.00
N GLY A 166 -32.34 13.01 16.80
CA GLY A 166 -30.95 12.82 16.40
C GLY A 166 -29.98 13.65 17.25
N SER A 167 -30.34 14.89 17.57
CA SER A 167 -29.55 15.76 18.46
C SER A 167 -29.52 15.22 19.90
N SER A 168 -30.62 14.65 20.39
CA SER A 168 -30.71 14.02 21.70
C SER A 168 -29.80 12.78 21.79
N LEU A 169 -29.84 11.92 20.77
CA LEU A 169 -28.96 10.74 20.68
C LEU A 169 -27.49 11.14 20.57
N LEU A 170 -27.18 12.16 19.78
CA LEU A 170 -25.81 12.67 19.65
C LEU A 170 -25.30 13.27 20.96
N THR A 171 -26.15 13.98 21.71
CA THR A 171 -25.81 14.53 23.03
C THR A 171 -25.44 13.41 24.01
N ILE A 172 -26.21 12.32 24.03
CA ILE A 172 -25.92 11.13 24.85
C ILE A 172 -24.58 10.51 24.44
N LEU A 173 -24.34 10.35 23.13
CA LEU A 173 -23.11 9.76 22.61
C LEU A 173 -21.88 10.61 22.97
N LEU A 174 -21.93 11.93 22.76
CA LEU A 174 -20.83 12.82 23.08
C LEU A 174 -20.57 12.90 24.60
N ALA A 175 -21.62 12.85 25.42
CA ALA A 175 -21.49 12.81 26.87
C ALA A 175 -20.82 11.51 27.35
N LEU A 176 -21.21 10.36 26.79
CA LEU A 176 -20.56 9.05 27.06
C LEU A 176 -19.06 9.12 26.77
N LEU A 177 -18.70 9.66 25.61
CA LEU A 177 -17.29 9.77 25.18
C LEU A 177 -16.52 10.84 25.98
N GLY A 178 -17.20 11.90 26.41
CA GLY A 178 -16.67 12.91 27.32
C GLY A 178 -16.29 12.34 28.69
N GLY A 179 -17.09 11.42 29.23
CA GLY A 179 -16.75 10.69 30.45
C GLY A 179 -15.42 9.94 30.31
N ASN A 180 -15.26 9.15 29.25
CA ASN A 180 -14.00 8.45 28.96
C ASN A 180 -12.81 9.41 28.78
N ALA A 181 -13.01 10.54 28.11
CA ALA A 181 -11.96 11.54 27.89
C ALA A 181 -11.42 12.15 29.20
N LEU A 182 -12.30 12.36 30.19
CA LEU A 182 -11.88 12.82 31.52
C LEU A 182 -11.00 11.79 32.23
N PHE A 183 -11.41 10.51 32.26
CA PHE A 183 -10.62 9.44 32.86
C PHE A 183 -9.29 9.24 32.13
N LEU A 184 -9.27 9.41 30.80
CA LEU A 184 -8.04 9.36 30.03
C LEU A 184 -7.06 10.44 30.49
N ALA A 185 -7.50 11.69 30.60
CA ALA A 185 -6.63 12.78 31.06
C ALA A 185 -6.11 12.52 32.48
N LEU A 186 -6.96 12.09 33.41
CA LEU A 186 -6.53 11.74 34.77
C LEU A 186 -5.49 10.60 34.77
N ALA A 187 -5.72 9.57 33.96
CA ALA A 187 -4.79 8.45 33.81
C ALA A 187 -3.44 8.89 33.20
N ARG A 188 -3.45 9.89 32.31
CA ARG A 188 -2.29 10.44 31.61
C ARG A 188 -1.66 11.66 32.30
N LEU A 189 -2.08 12.04 33.52
CA LEU A 189 -1.42 13.09 34.30
C LEU A 189 -0.40 12.53 35.32
N ASN A 190 0.00 11.27 35.14
CA ASN A 190 0.86 10.51 36.05
C ASN A 190 0.45 10.58 37.54
N LEU A 191 -0.85 10.75 37.82
CA LEU A 191 -1.39 10.60 39.16
C LEU A 191 -1.31 9.11 39.53
N ASN A 192 -0.97 8.79 40.79
CA ASN A 192 -0.90 7.43 41.35
C ASN A 192 -2.27 6.71 41.40
N TRP A 193 -3.30 7.26 40.77
CA TRP A 193 -4.62 6.65 40.65
C TRP A 193 -4.64 5.60 39.54
N GLN A 194 -5.07 4.39 39.90
CA GLN A 194 -5.41 3.33 38.97
C GLN A 194 -6.92 3.16 38.96
N PHE A 195 -7.50 3.22 37.77
CA PHE A 195 -8.93 3.01 37.57
C PHE A 195 -9.17 1.56 37.17
N THR A 196 -10.32 1.00 37.57
CA THR A 196 -10.78 -0.29 37.01
C THR A 196 -11.71 -0.04 35.82
N GLU A 197 -11.82 -1.02 34.92
CA GLU A 197 -12.80 -0.95 33.81
C GLU A 197 -14.21 -0.67 34.34
N THR A 198 -14.59 -1.31 35.45
CA THR A 198 -15.88 -1.09 36.12
C THR A 198 -16.07 0.36 36.55
N GLN A 199 -15.05 1.03 37.07
CA GLN A 199 -15.14 2.45 37.47
C GLN A 199 -15.33 3.36 36.26
N VAL A 200 -14.59 3.12 35.17
CA VAL A 200 -14.71 3.91 33.93
C VAL A 200 -16.07 3.69 33.26
N ILE A 201 -16.57 2.45 33.23
CA ILE A 201 -17.89 2.11 32.72
C ILE A 201 -18.98 2.74 33.59
N LEU A 202 -18.92 2.60 34.92
CA LEU A 202 -19.90 3.18 35.84
C LEU A 202 -19.97 4.69 35.68
N ALA A 203 -18.83 5.39 35.62
CA ALA A 203 -18.83 6.83 35.43
C ALA A 203 -19.36 7.27 34.06
N SER A 204 -19.06 6.50 33.01
CA SER A 204 -19.61 6.73 31.67
C SER A 204 -21.14 6.54 31.65
N VAL A 205 -21.64 5.49 32.30
CA VAL A 205 -23.08 5.23 32.48
C VAL A 205 -23.74 6.32 33.33
N SER A 206 -23.13 6.74 34.44
CA SER A 206 -23.63 7.85 35.26
C SER A 206 -23.72 9.15 34.47
N THR A 207 -22.73 9.45 33.62
CA THR A 207 -22.74 10.63 32.75
C THR A 207 -23.91 10.55 31.75
N VAL A 208 -24.13 9.38 31.15
CA VAL A 208 -25.28 9.13 30.27
C VAL A 208 -26.61 9.27 31.01
N LEU A 209 -26.73 8.75 32.24
CA LEU A 209 -27.95 8.86 33.05
C LEU A 209 -28.26 10.32 33.40
N VAL A 210 -27.26 11.10 33.82
CA VAL A 210 -27.42 12.54 34.12
C VAL A 210 -27.85 13.30 32.87
N VAL A 211 -27.21 13.09 31.73
CA VAL A 211 -27.58 13.73 30.46
C VAL A 211 -28.94 13.25 29.96
N GLY A 212 -29.28 11.97 30.17
CA GLY A 212 -30.59 11.40 29.90
C GLY A 212 -31.70 12.06 30.72
N CYS A 213 -31.49 12.23 32.02
CA CYS A 213 -32.40 12.98 32.90
C CYS A 213 -32.56 14.44 32.46
N LEU A 214 -31.48 15.11 32.08
CA LEU A 214 -31.53 16.48 31.54
C LEU A 214 -32.30 16.56 30.22
N LEU A 215 -32.12 15.57 29.31
CA LEU A 215 -32.89 15.46 28.08
C LEU A 215 -34.38 15.24 28.37
N ILE A 216 -34.72 14.37 29.34
CA ILE A 216 -36.09 14.14 29.78
C ILE A 216 -36.71 15.44 30.29
N VAL A 217 -35.99 16.21 31.12
CA VAL A 217 -36.45 17.53 31.59
C VAL A 217 -36.67 18.50 30.42
N VAL A 218 -35.76 18.58 29.45
CA VAL A 218 -35.87 19.43 28.25
C VAL A 218 -37.07 19.03 27.38
N TRP A 219 -37.35 17.73 27.24
CA TRP A 219 -38.51 17.24 26.49
C TRP A 219 -39.84 17.42 27.24
N ILE A 220 -39.86 17.30 28.58
CA ILE A 220 -41.05 17.48 29.43
C ILE A 220 -41.40 18.96 29.61
N TRP A 221 -40.42 19.85 29.78
CA TRP A 221 -40.61 21.30 29.95
C TRP A 221 -40.90 22.05 28.63
N ARG A 222 -41.48 21.36 27.64
CA ARG A 222 -41.92 21.94 26.36
C ARG A 222 -43.10 22.88 26.57
N LYS A 223 -42.86 24.08 27.09
CA LYS A 223 -43.81 25.19 27.07
C LYS A 223 -43.87 25.75 25.65
N SER A 224 -44.79 25.20 24.84
CA SER A 224 -45.35 25.77 23.60
C SER A 224 -44.36 26.23 22.52
N GLY A 225 -43.79 25.28 21.76
CA GLY A 225 -43.07 25.54 20.50
C GLY A 225 -41.94 24.53 20.20
N LEU A 226 -41.50 24.40 18.94
CA LEU A 226 -40.30 23.63 18.55
C LEU A 226 -39.01 24.45 18.73
N GLU A 227 -39.08 25.78 18.60
CA GLU A 227 -37.91 26.68 18.68
C GLU A 227 -37.24 26.71 20.07
N PRO A 228 -37.97 26.78 21.21
CA PRO A 228 -37.35 26.76 22.54
C PRO A 228 -36.65 25.42 22.82
N LEU A 229 -37.25 24.31 22.34
CA LEU A 229 -36.68 22.96 22.44
C LEU A 229 -35.37 22.86 21.64
N GLN A 230 -35.34 23.36 20.40
CA GLN A 230 -34.12 23.37 19.59
C GLN A 230 -33.00 24.21 20.22
N LYS A 231 -33.33 25.34 20.85
CA LYS A 231 -32.36 26.18 21.59
C LYS A 231 -31.79 25.46 22.81
N GLN A 232 -32.64 24.79 23.60
CA GLN A 232 -32.21 24.02 24.78
C GLN A 232 -31.38 22.79 24.38
N LEU A 233 -31.78 22.04 23.35
CA LEU A 233 -31.03 20.91 22.81
C LEU A 233 -29.68 21.36 22.24
N ARG A 234 -29.62 22.51 21.56
CA ARG A 234 -28.35 23.10 21.12
C ARG A 234 -27.42 23.38 22.29
N SER A 235 -27.90 24.03 23.35
CA SER A 235 -27.08 24.31 24.54
C SER A 235 -26.59 23.02 25.22
N LEU A 236 -27.47 22.01 25.37
CA LEU A 236 -27.09 20.73 25.97
C LEU A 236 -26.06 19.98 25.12
N LEU A 237 -26.21 20.01 23.79
CA LEU A 237 -25.22 19.48 22.85
C LEU A 237 -23.88 20.22 22.97
N GLY A 238 -23.89 21.54 23.17
CA GLY A 238 -22.69 22.33 23.47
C GLY A 238 -22.01 21.91 24.77
N ILE A 239 -22.78 21.75 25.86
CA ILE A 239 -22.29 21.35 27.18
C ILE A 239 -21.73 19.93 27.16
N SER A 240 -22.37 18.99 26.44
CA SER A 240 -21.91 17.60 26.33
C SER A 240 -20.50 17.45 25.77
N GLN A 241 -19.97 18.49 25.13
CA GLN A 241 -18.62 18.49 24.55
C GLN A 241 -17.53 18.95 25.54
N LEU A 242 -17.86 19.39 26.76
CA LEU A 242 -16.92 20.05 27.68
C LEU A 242 -15.71 19.17 28.05
N PHE A 243 -15.88 17.85 28.12
CA PHE A 243 -14.78 16.93 28.43
C PHE A 243 -14.07 16.38 27.19
N LEU A 244 -14.62 16.55 25.98
CA LEU A 244 -14.01 16.05 24.75
C LEU A 244 -12.63 16.66 24.41
N PRO A 245 -12.31 17.93 24.73
CA PRO A 245 -10.95 18.45 24.56
C PRO A 245 -9.89 17.60 25.27
N LEU A 246 -10.24 16.95 26.38
CA LEU A 246 -9.33 16.10 27.15
C LEU A 246 -8.93 14.82 26.40
N SER A 247 -9.62 14.46 25.32
CA SER A 247 -9.21 13.36 24.43
C SER A 247 -7.82 13.56 23.83
N PHE A 248 -7.31 14.80 23.72
CA PHE A 248 -5.94 15.05 23.26
C PHE A 248 -4.86 14.48 24.18
N PHE A 249 -5.17 14.14 25.45
CA PHE A 249 -4.22 13.48 26.34
C PHE A 249 -3.77 12.11 25.84
N ILE A 250 -4.46 11.53 24.84
CA ILE A 250 -4.00 10.33 24.13
C ILE A 250 -2.62 10.50 23.44
N LEU A 251 -2.21 11.75 23.17
CA LEU A 251 -0.89 12.06 22.61
C LEU A 251 0.25 11.70 23.57
N LEU A 252 -0.02 11.61 24.88
CA LEU A 252 0.93 11.12 25.85
C LEU A 252 0.93 9.57 25.85
N PRO A 253 2.12 8.94 25.85
CA PRO A 253 2.23 7.49 25.82
C PRO A 253 1.59 6.85 27.06
N THR A 254 1.26 5.56 26.95
CA THR A 254 0.74 4.79 28.09
C THR A 254 1.80 4.73 29.19
N PRO A 255 1.45 5.08 30.44
CA PRO A 255 2.39 5.01 31.55
C PRO A 255 2.72 3.55 31.89
N TRP A 256 3.96 3.34 32.32
CA TRP A 256 4.47 2.06 32.80
C TRP A 256 4.34 2.00 34.33
N VAL A 257 4.24 0.79 34.86
CA VAL A 257 4.19 0.51 36.30
C VAL A 257 5.26 -0.51 36.66
N ASN A 258 6.12 -0.15 37.60
CA ASN A 258 7.10 -1.05 38.22
C ASN A 258 6.88 -1.02 39.74
N HIS A 259 6.60 -2.17 40.36
CA HIS A 259 6.35 -2.27 41.82
C HIS A 259 5.43 -1.16 42.37
N GLN A 260 4.31 -0.88 41.68
CA GLN A 260 3.31 0.16 41.99
C GLN A 260 3.71 1.62 41.72
N GLN A 261 4.95 1.90 41.30
CA GLN A 261 5.36 3.23 40.86
C GLN A 261 5.04 3.44 39.37
N LYS A 262 4.33 4.54 39.07
CA LYS A 262 3.91 4.90 37.73
C LYS A 262 4.83 5.95 37.11
N PHE A 263 5.26 5.73 35.87
CA PHE A 263 6.17 6.64 35.14
C PHE A 263 5.98 6.50 33.63
N TYR A 264 6.58 7.39 32.82
CA TYR A 264 6.64 7.24 31.37
C TYR A 264 7.94 6.56 30.98
N GLY A 265 7.85 5.45 30.23
CA GLY A 265 9.02 4.74 29.72
C GLY A 265 9.69 5.37 28.50
N TYR A 266 9.09 6.42 27.94
CA TYR A 266 9.65 7.18 26.82
C TYR A 266 10.03 8.58 27.29
N SER A 267 11.15 9.11 26.80
CA SER A 267 11.55 10.49 27.04
C SER A 267 10.63 11.44 26.28
N ILE A 268 9.88 12.29 26.98
CA ILE A 268 8.90 13.21 26.39
C ILE A 268 9.49 14.62 26.30
N SER A 269 9.52 15.19 25.10
CA SER A 269 9.95 16.57 24.87
C SER A 269 8.97 17.57 25.49
N PRO A 270 9.44 18.68 26.09
CA PRO A 270 8.60 19.78 26.56
C PRO A 270 7.63 20.32 25.49
N ILE A 271 8.02 20.24 24.21
CA ILE A 271 7.22 20.70 23.07
C ILE A 271 5.89 19.94 23.00
N LEU A 272 5.87 18.64 23.31
CA LEU A 272 4.64 17.85 23.28
C LEU A 272 3.61 18.37 24.30
N TYR A 273 4.05 18.72 25.51
CA TYR A 273 3.18 19.31 26.53
C TYR A 273 2.63 20.67 26.09
N ILE A 274 3.45 21.52 25.46
CA ILE A 274 3.03 22.82 24.93
C ILE A 274 1.96 22.64 23.85
N VAL A 275 2.18 21.71 22.91
CA VAL A 275 1.20 21.41 21.84
C VAL A 275 -0.10 20.87 22.43
N LEU A 276 -0.01 19.91 23.35
CA LEU A 276 -1.17 19.33 24.04
C LEU A 276 -2.02 20.41 24.73
N ILE A 277 -1.40 21.24 25.57
CA ILE A 277 -2.10 22.30 26.30
C ILE A 277 -2.72 23.30 25.33
N SER A 278 -1.98 23.68 24.27
CA SER A 278 -2.48 24.61 23.25
C SER A 278 -3.71 24.06 22.52
N LEU A 279 -3.71 22.77 22.14
CA LEU A 279 -4.84 22.11 21.49
C LEU A 279 -6.08 22.06 22.39
N VAL A 280 -5.90 21.74 23.67
CA VAL A 280 -6.98 21.72 24.66
C VAL A 280 -7.57 23.12 24.85
N LEU A 281 -6.74 24.14 25.03
CA LEU A 281 -7.17 25.53 25.20
C LEU A 281 -7.88 26.07 23.96
N LEU A 282 -7.32 25.87 22.77
CA LEU A 282 -7.95 26.28 21.50
C LEU A 282 -9.31 25.61 21.31
N ASN A 283 -9.45 24.35 21.70
CA ASN A 283 -10.73 23.65 21.62
C ASN A 283 -11.76 24.22 22.60
N TYR A 284 -11.38 24.50 23.85
CA TYR A 284 -12.26 25.19 24.79
C TYR A 284 -12.71 26.57 24.27
N LEU A 285 -11.79 27.34 23.67
CA LEU A 285 -12.11 28.62 23.05
C LEU A 285 -13.11 28.46 21.89
N ASP A 286 -12.96 27.45 21.03
CA ASP A 286 -13.92 27.16 19.94
C ASP A 286 -15.30 26.77 20.48
N ILE A 287 -15.38 25.93 21.52
CA ILE A 287 -16.66 25.56 22.17
C ILE A 287 -17.35 26.81 22.75
N ILE A 288 -16.63 27.64 23.50
CA ILE A 288 -17.17 28.87 24.11
C ILE A 288 -17.63 29.84 23.02
N TRP A 289 -16.83 30.02 21.97
CA TRP A 289 -17.19 30.89 20.84
C TRP A 289 -18.46 30.43 20.14
N ARG A 290 -18.64 29.11 19.93
CA ARG A 290 -19.85 28.53 19.33
C ARG A 290 -21.07 28.63 20.22
N LEU A 291 -20.92 28.49 21.54
CA LEU A 291 -21.99 28.69 22.52
C LEU A 291 -22.49 30.14 22.53
N ARG A 292 -21.59 31.11 22.33
CA ARG A 292 -21.93 32.55 22.29
C ARG A 292 -22.54 32.99 20.95
N LYS A 293 -22.39 32.22 19.87
CA LYS A 293 -22.88 32.60 18.55
C LYS A 293 -24.43 32.56 18.49
N PRO A 294 -25.11 33.64 18.06
CA PRO A 294 -26.57 33.68 17.98
C PRO A 294 -27.11 32.62 17.00
N THR A 295 -28.22 31.99 17.36
CA THR A 295 -28.85 30.92 16.59
C THR A 295 -29.64 31.49 15.41
N SER A 296 -29.43 30.98 14.19
CA SER A 296 -30.39 31.14 13.08
C SER A 296 -31.48 30.07 13.18
N TYR A 297 -32.74 30.39 12.88
CA TYR A 297 -33.91 29.50 13.05
C TYR A 297 -34.00 28.31 12.05
N ASP A 298 -32.89 27.84 11.51
CA ASP A 298 -32.84 26.69 10.59
C ASP A 298 -32.37 25.42 11.33
N ILE A 299 -32.89 24.24 10.97
CA ILE A 299 -32.54 22.91 11.55
C ILE A 299 -31.02 22.66 11.50
N THR A 300 -30.38 23.15 10.43
CA THR A 300 -28.92 23.06 10.26
C THR A 300 -28.13 23.82 11.34
N SER A 301 -28.77 24.74 12.06
CA SER A 301 -28.16 25.54 13.13
C SER A 301 -27.87 24.75 14.40
N ILE A 302 -28.62 23.68 14.72
CA ILE A 302 -28.42 22.91 15.96
C ILE A 302 -27.05 22.24 15.93
N PHE A 303 -26.71 21.58 14.82
CA PHE A 303 -25.43 20.89 14.64
C PHE A 303 -24.23 21.84 14.45
N SER A 304 -24.47 23.15 14.24
CA SER A 304 -23.39 24.14 14.09
C SER A 304 -22.58 24.37 15.37
N ILE A 305 -23.15 23.97 16.53
CA ILE A 305 -22.49 24.07 17.83
C ILE A 305 -21.42 23.00 18.07
N ILE A 306 -21.38 21.97 17.23
CA ILE A 306 -20.38 20.91 17.34
C ILE A 306 -19.01 21.49 16.99
N SER A 307 -18.07 21.39 17.93
CA SER A 307 -16.68 21.80 17.77
C SER A 307 -15.96 20.84 16.83
N PRO A 308 -15.44 21.32 15.69
CA PRO A 308 -14.57 20.51 14.83
C PRO A 308 -13.32 20.01 15.58
N LEU A 309 -12.79 20.80 16.51
CA LEU A 309 -11.61 20.44 17.30
C LEU A 309 -11.92 19.31 18.29
N SER A 310 -13.11 19.27 18.89
CA SER A 310 -13.55 18.16 19.73
C SER A 310 -13.72 16.87 18.96
N LEU A 311 -14.23 16.96 17.72
CA LEU A 311 -14.33 15.80 16.86
C LEU A 311 -12.96 15.31 16.35
N ILE A 312 -12.00 16.20 16.11
CA ILE A 312 -10.61 15.81 15.81
C ILE A 312 -9.99 15.09 17.01
N ALA A 313 -10.12 15.65 18.22
CA ALA A 313 -9.62 15.03 19.44
C ALA A 313 -10.20 13.63 19.63
N LEU A 314 -11.51 13.49 19.39
CA LEU A 314 -12.20 12.21 19.46
C LEU A 314 -11.76 11.23 18.37
N LEU A 315 -11.54 11.70 17.12
CA LEU A 315 -11.03 10.86 16.04
C LEU A 315 -9.63 10.32 16.39
N ILE A 316 -8.73 11.17 16.89
CA ILE A 316 -7.39 10.73 17.30
C ILE A 316 -7.50 9.73 18.44
N TYR A 317 -8.35 10.01 19.44
CA TYR A 317 -8.59 9.09 20.54
C TYR A 317 -9.09 7.72 20.07
N MET A 318 -10.06 7.69 19.16
CA MET A 318 -10.59 6.45 18.60
C MET A 318 -9.58 5.71 17.70
N LYS A 319 -8.66 6.42 17.04
CA LYS A 319 -7.74 5.81 16.07
C LYS A 319 -6.42 5.36 16.66
N SER A 320 -6.10 5.84 17.85
CA SER A 320 -4.81 5.58 18.50
C SER A 320 -4.85 4.22 19.21
N PRO A 321 -3.96 3.27 18.88
CA PRO A 321 -3.79 2.07 19.68
C PRO A 321 -3.17 2.40 21.05
N ILE A 322 -3.23 1.44 21.98
CA ILE A 322 -2.46 1.52 23.22
C ILE A 322 -0.97 1.43 22.89
N THR A 323 -0.20 2.48 23.22
CA THR A 323 1.26 2.46 23.07
C THR A 323 1.86 1.43 24.02
N GLY A 324 2.52 0.40 23.46
CA GLY A 324 3.18 -0.68 24.20
C GLY A 324 4.51 -0.29 24.86
N VAL A 325 5.25 -1.30 25.33
CA VAL A 325 6.66 -1.16 25.73
C VAL A 325 7.55 -0.89 24.51
N SER A 326 8.69 -0.26 24.73
CA SER A 326 9.72 -0.09 23.71
C SER A 326 10.29 -1.46 23.33
N PHE A 327 10.08 -1.88 22.09
CA PHE A 327 10.57 -3.12 21.50
C PHE A 327 11.22 -2.87 20.14
N ILE A 328 12.46 -3.30 19.94
CA ILE A 328 13.13 -3.12 18.64
C ILE A 328 13.02 -4.43 17.85
N PRO A 329 12.24 -4.44 16.75
CA PRO A 329 12.00 -5.66 15.99
C PRO A 329 13.27 -6.13 15.26
N PRO A 330 13.46 -7.45 15.07
CA PRO A 330 14.56 -8.00 14.26
C PRO A 330 14.41 -7.79 12.74
N ASP A 331 13.27 -7.24 12.32
CA ASP A 331 13.00 -6.86 10.92
C ASP A 331 13.62 -5.49 10.57
N ASP A 332 14.94 -5.48 10.41
CA ASP A 332 15.69 -4.27 10.05
C ASP A 332 15.35 -3.72 8.65
N TYR A 333 14.66 -4.49 7.80
CA TYR A 333 14.26 -4.04 6.47
C TYR A 333 13.08 -3.07 6.58
N HIS A 334 11.94 -3.53 7.10
CA HIS A 334 10.75 -2.68 7.21
C HIS A 334 10.93 -1.58 8.26
N TRP A 335 11.64 -1.88 9.35
CA TRP A 335 11.93 -0.88 10.38
C TRP A 335 12.83 0.25 9.86
N GLY A 336 13.81 -0.10 9.01
CA GLY A 336 14.70 0.86 8.36
C GLY A 336 13.99 1.84 7.43
N GLU A 337 12.86 1.47 6.82
CA GLU A 337 12.06 2.37 5.96
C GLU A 337 11.53 3.59 6.72
N PHE A 338 11.37 3.51 8.05
CA PHE A 338 10.83 4.58 8.89
C PHE A 338 11.88 5.26 9.76
N LEU A 339 12.91 4.53 10.22
CA LEU A 339 14.00 5.09 11.03
C LEU A 339 14.92 6.03 10.24
N LEU A 340 15.31 5.61 9.04
CA LEU A 340 16.38 6.27 8.29
C LEU A 340 16.02 7.65 7.72
N PRO A 341 14.84 7.87 7.09
CA PRO A 341 14.63 9.05 6.25
C PRO A 341 14.91 10.39 6.95
N TRP A 342 14.26 10.65 8.09
CA TRP A 342 14.46 11.90 8.84
C TRP A 342 15.87 11.97 9.46
N TRP A 343 16.35 10.85 10.00
CA TRP A 343 17.68 10.78 10.60
C TRP A 343 18.79 11.09 9.59
N LEU A 344 18.71 10.55 8.36
CA LEU A 344 19.68 10.83 7.30
C LEU A 344 19.67 12.29 6.86
N LEU A 345 18.49 12.91 6.76
CA LEU A 345 18.37 14.33 6.45
C LEU A 345 19.00 15.21 7.54
N LYS A 346 18.78 14.88 8.82
CA LYS A 346 19.27 15.68 9.95
C LYS A 346 20.76 15.46 10.23
N GLN A 347 21.20 14.20 10.25
CA GLN A 347 22.54 13.80 10.68
C GLN A 347 23.57 13.88 9.54
N PHE A 348 23.18 13.53 8.31
CA PHE A 348 24.09 13.43 7.17
C PHE A 348 23.72 14.37 6.02
N HIS A 349 22.70 15.22 6.19
CA HIS A 349 22.23 16.17 5.17
C HIS A 349 21.80 15.50 3.85
N TYR A 350 21.34 14.26 3.90
CA TYR A 350 20.89 13.53 2.71
C TYR A 350 19.64 14.18 2.12
N ILE A 351 19.66 14.44 0.81
CA ILE A 351 18.55 15.05 0.09
C ILE A 351 17.58 13.95 -0.39
N PRO A 352 16.26 14.08 -0.12
CA PRO A 352 15.26 13.11 -0.58
C PRO A 352 15.23 12.94 -2.10
N PHE A 353 15.16 11.69 -2.57
CA PHE A 353 15.20 11.26 -3.97
C PHE A 353 16.50 11.53 -4.74
N GLN A 354 17.50 12.08 -4.06
CA GLN A 354 18.84 12.28 -4.60
C GLN A 354 19.85 11.39 -3.90
N ASP A 355 19.96 11.50 -2.57
CA ASP A 355 20.85 10.67 -1.76
C ASP A 355 20.16 9.43 -1.20
N TYR A 356 18.88 9.56 -0.87
CA TYR A 356 18.04 8.49 -0.34
C TYR A 356 16.69 8.46 -1.05
N GLU A 357 16.28 7.29 -1.52
CA GLU A 357 15.02 7.02 -2.20
C GLU A 357 14.02 6.43 -1.19
N PRO A 358 13.15 7.24 -0.57
CA PRO A 358 12.19 6.74 0.41
C PRO A 358 11.13 5.85 -0.26
N ALA A 359 10.86 4.70 0.34
CA ALA A 359 9.95 3.69 -0.22
C ALA A 359 8.56 4.23 -0.61
N ARG A 360 8.04 5.23 0.13
CA ARG A 360 6.69 5.80 -0.08
C ARG A 360 6.66 7.32 -0.26
N GLY A 361 7.82 7.96 -0.40
CA GLY A 361 7.94 9.43 -0.48
C GLY A 361 8.17 10.11 0.87
N LEU A 362 7.94 11.43 0.94
CA LEU A 362 8.18 12.22 2.14
C LEU A 362 7.31 11.81 3.34
N ILE A 363 6.24 11.05 3.14
CA ILE A 363 5.49 10.45 4.25
C ILE A 363 6.37 9.62 5.20
N ASN A 364 7.41 8.95 4.67
CA ASN A 364 8.36 8.19 5.50
C ASN A 364 9.21 9.07 6.43
N TYR A 365 9.30 10.38 6.18
CA TYR A 365 10.04 11.32 7.03
C TYR A 365 9.21 11.78 8.23
N VAL A 366 7.87 11.70 8.16
CA VAL A 366 6.98 12.26 9.18
C VAL A 366 7.13 11.55 10.54
N PRO A 367 7.20 10.21 10.64
CA PRO A 367 7.42 9.55 11.93
C PRO A 367 8.72 10.01 12.61
N GLY A 368 9.82 10.07 11.87
CA GLY A 368 11.09 10.52 12.42
C GLY A 368 11.11 12.00 12.81
N PHE A 369 10.48 12.87 12.01
CA PHE A 369 10.29 14.27 12.35
C PHE A 369 9.50 14.45 13.66
N LEU A 370 8.43 13.69 13.85
CA LEU A 370 7.63 13.75 15.06
C LEU A 370 8.35 13.11 16.26
N ALA A 371 9.17 12.08 16.05
CA ALA A 371 10.00 11.49 17.09
C ALA A 371 11.06 12.47 17.59
N ASP A 372 11.64 13.24 16.68
CA ASP A 372 12.58 14.32 17.00
C ASP A 372 11.91 15.52 17.68
N LEU A 373 10.69 15.88 17.25
CA LEU A 373 9.96 17.01 17.81
C LEU A 373 9.39 16.73 19.21
N PHE A 374 8.84 15.54 19.42
CA PHE A 374 8.08 15.18 20.62
C PHE A 374 8.79 14.23 21.58
N PHE A 375 9.88 13.60 21.17
CA PHE A 375 10.64 12.64 21.98
C PHE A 375 12.16 12.87 21.82
N ASP A 376 12.99 11.82 21.90
CA ASP A 376 14.46 11.90 21.90
C ASP A 376 15.14 11.31 20.65
N GLN A 377 14.36 10.99 19.61
CA GLN A 377 14.84 10.45 18.34
C GLN A 377 15.56 9.08 18.42
N THR A 378 15.47 8.36 19.54
CA THR A 378 16.02 6.99 19.70
C THR A 378 15.12 5.94 19.03
N ALA A 379 15.64 4.77 18.67
CA ALA A 379 14.82 3.68 18.11
C ALA A 379 13.66 3.29 19.03
N ALA A 380 13.85 3.37 20.35
CA ALA A 380 12.79 3.22 21.34
C ALA A 380 11.67 4.24 21.15
N SER A 381 12.00 5.53 21.04
CA SER A 381 11.00 6.60 20.89
C SER A 381 10.21 6.56 19.58
N TYR A 382 10.79 5.98 18.52
CA TYR A 382 10.06 5.81 17.26
C TYR A 382 8.79 5.00 17.44
N LEU A 383 8.78 3.99 18.32
CA LEU A 383 7.57 3.24 18.65
C LEU A 383 6.49 4.10 19.30
N ALA A 384 6.84 5.09 20.11
CA ALA A 384 5.85 5.99 20.70
C ALA A 384 5.12 6.82 19.62
N VAL A 385 5.82 7.15 18.53
CA VAL A 385 5.24 7.84 17.37
C VAL A 385 4.52 6.88 16.44
N THR A 386 5.12 5.73 16.13
CA THR A 386 4.51 4.70 15.25
C THR A 386 3.43 3.89 15.94
N ALA A 387 3.24 4.05 17.26
CA ALA A 387 1.99 3.78 17.99
C ALA A 387 0.86 4.79 17.63
N ARG A 388 1.11 5.61 16.61
CA ARG A 388 0.19 6.31 15.73
C ARG A 388 -0.55 7.54 16.29
N ALA A 389 -0.66 7.73 17.60
CA ALA A 389 -1.38 8.91 18.14
C ALA A 389 -0.75 10.25 17.70
N PRO A 390 0.57 10.49 17.90
CA PRO A 390 1.20 11.72 17.41
C PRO A 390 1.22 11.80 15.88
N GLN A 391 1.38 10.65 15.21
CA GLN A 391 1.36 10.56 13.75
C GLN A 391 0.01 11.00 13.16
N PHE A 392 -1.13 10.65 13.76
CA PHE A 392 -2.44 11.01 13.22
C PHE A 392 -2.81 12.48 13.32
N LEU A 393 -2.24 13.19 14.29
CA LEU A 393 -2.59 14.58 14.57
C LEU A 393 -2.58 15.45 13.30
N PRO A 394 -1.50 15.55 12.50
CA PRO A 394 -1.49 16.37 11.29
C PRO A 394 -2.50 15.88 10.24
N TYR A 395 -2.57 14.56 9.99
CA TYR A 395 -3.37 14.01 8.91
C TYR A 395 -4.87 14.11 9.17
N LEU A 396 -5.33 13.72 10.36
CA LEU A 396 -6.74 13.81 10.74
C LEU A 396 -7.18 15.26 10.89
N THR A 397 -6.32 16.15 11.39
CA THR A 397 -6.65 17.58 11.49
C THR A 397 -6.85 18.20 10.11
N ILE A 398 -5.88 18.03 9.20
CA ILE A 398 -5.96 18.57 7.84
C ILE A 398 -7.14 17.93 7.09
N GLY A 399 -7.20 16.59 7.09
CA GLY A 399 -8.24 15.83 6.42
C GLY A 399 -9.64 16.22 6.89
N PHE A 400 -9.87 16.28 8.21
CA PHE A 400 -11.17 16.63 8.76
C PHE A 400 -11.59 18.07 8.44
N LEU A 401 -10.71 19.06 8.65
CA LEU A 401 -11.04 20.47 8.39
C LEU A 401 -11.32 20.74 6.91
N VAL A 402 -10.66 20.01 6.01
CA VAL A 402 -10.84 20.16 4.56
C VAL A 402 -12.07 19.40 4.06
N ILE A 403 -12.23 18.13 4.43
CA ILE A 403 -13.35 17.29 3.96
C ILE A 403 -14.68 17.77 4.55
N SER A 404 -14.70 18.20 5.82
CA SER A 404 -15.93 18.74 6.45
C SER A 404 -16.50 19.96 5.76
N ARG A 405 -15.66 20.78 5.10
CA ARG A 405 -16.14 21.90 4.25
C ARG A 405 -16.86 21.43 2.98
N SER A 406 -16.56 20.21 2.51
CA SER A 406 -17.15 19.66 1.30
C SER A 406 -18.47 18.93 1.57
N ILE A 407 -18.51 18.09 2.61
CA ILE A 407 -19.65 17.19 2.90
C ILE A 407 -20.37 17.46 4.23
N GLY A 408 -19.85 18.36 5.07
CA GLY A 408 -20.36 18.64 6.41
C GLY A 408 -19.55 17.95 7.51
N VAL A 409 -19.67 18.46 8.74
CA VAL A 409 -18.89 18.05 9.91
C VAL A 409 -19.15 16.59 10.32
N LEU A 410 -20.42 16.20 10.48
CA LEU A 410 -20.80 14.84 10.89
C LEU A 410 -20.50 13.78 9.83
N PRO A 411 -20.80 13.99 8.53
CA PRO A 411 -20.39 13.06 7.47
C PRO A 411 -18.88 12.87 7.39
N ALA A 412 -18.10 13.94 7.54
CA ALA A 412 -16.64 13.85 7.55
C ALA A 412 -16.12 13.08 8.77
N PHE A 413 -16.74 13.28 9.95
CA PHE A 413 -16.38 12.53 11.16
C PHE A 413 -16.63 11.04 10.95
N LEU A 414 -17.82 10.66 10.46
CA LEU A 414 -18.17 9.27 10.19
C LEU A 414 -17.23 8.64 9.16
N ALA A 415 -16.94 9.35 8.06
CA ALA A 415 -16.02 8.89 7.02
C ALA A 415 -14.63 8.58 7.62
N LEU A 416 -14.03 9.53 8.35
CA LEU A 416 -12.71 9.33 8.95
C LEU A 416 -12.72 8.31 10.09
N ALA A 417 -13.82 8.18 10.84
CA ALA A 417 -13.99 7.16 11.86
C ALA A 417 -14.03 5.74 11.27
N LEU A 418 -14.58 5.56 10.07
CA LEU A 418 -14.68 4.25 9.43
C LEU A 418 -13.39 3.80 8.74
N ILE A 419 -12.53 4.71 8.29
CA ILE A 419 -11.34 4.30 7.52
C ILE A 419 -10.35 3.52 8.42
N PRO A 420 -10.00 2.26 8.11
CA PRO A 420 -9.08 1.44 8.85
C PRO A 420 -7.66 2.03 8.77
N ASN A 421 -6.78 1.49 9.61
CA ASN A 421 -5.48 2.07 9.85
C ASN A 421 -4.26 1.24 9.37
N PRO A 422 -4.21 0.72 8.14
CA PRO A 422 -3.10 -0.14 7.74
C PRO A 422 -1.91 0.67 7.23
N ASN A 423 -0.82 0.65 8.00
CA ASN A 423 0.55 0.88 7.52
C ASN A 423 0.74 2.11 6.61
N ASN A 424 0.49 3.33 7.05
CA ASN A 424 0.85 4.59 6.36
C ASN A 424 0.31 4.80 4.92
N ILE A 425 -0.56 3.91 4.41
CA ILE A 425 -1.15 4.03 3.06
C ILE A 425 -2.37 4.95 3.11
N TYR A 426 -3.12 4.89 4.21
CA TYR A 426 -4.31 5.71 4.45
C TYR A 426 -4.00 7.21 4.43
N GLU A 427 -2.91 7.64 5.05
CA GLU A 427 -2.51 9.04 5.14
C GLU A 427 -2.29 9.63 3.75
N ILE A 428 -1.73 8.83 2.83
CA ILE A 428 -1.59 9.23 1.43
C ILE A 428 -2.98 9.46 0.82
N ASP A 429 -3.87 8.47 0.90
CA ASP A 429 -5.20 8.53 0.29
C ASP A 429 -6.08 9.64 0.91
N LEU A 430 -5.92 9.91 2.21
CA LEU A 430 -6.54 11.01 2.92
C LEU A 430 -6.04 12.37 2.41
N MET A 431 -4.72 12.54 2.27
CA MET A 431 -4.13 13.79 1.77
C MET A 431 -4.48 14.04 0.30
N LEU A 432 -4.58 13.00 -0.53
CA LEU A 432 -5.11 13.11 -1.89
C LEU A 432 -6.57 13.61 -1.89
N THR A 433 -7.40 13.02 -1.04
CA THR A 433 -8.82 13.39 -0.92
C THR A 433 -8.97 14.83 -0.43
N ALA A 434 -8.17 15.23 0.57
CA ALA A 434 -8.11 16.60 1.04
C ALA A 434 -7.63 17.56 -0.07
N GLY A 435 -6.59 17.21 -0.83
CA GLY A 435 -6.12 17.97 -1.98
C GLY A 435 -7.23 18.21 -3.01
N LEU A 436 -8.02 17.17 -3.33
CA LEU A 436 -9.16 17.31 -4.25
C LEU A 436 -10.24 18.25 -3.69
N CYS A 437 -10.59 18.11 -2.41
CA CYS A 437 -11.56 18.98 -1.75
C CYS A 437 -11.11 20.46 -1.76
N ILE A 438 -9.81 20.74 -1.57
CA ILE A 438 -9.25 22.08 -1.71
C ILE A 438 -9.44 22.59 -3.14
N LEU A 439 -9.01 21.80 -4.15
CA LEU A 439 -9.14 22.18 -5.55
C LEU A 439 -10.59 22.47 -5.95
N VAL A 440 -11.54 21.63 -5.55
CA VAL A 440 -12.95 21.84 -5.86
C VAL A 440 -13.47 23.11 -5.19
N GLY A 441 -13.12 23.33 -3.92
CA GLY A 441 -13.51 24.53 -3.18
C GLY A 441 -13.03 25.83 -3.84
N PHE A 442 -11.82 25.83 -4.43
CA PHE A 442 -11.33 26.96 -5.21
C PHE A 442 -11.90 27.02 -6.63
N PHE A 443 -12.19 25.88 -7.26
CA PHE A 443 -12.77 25.81 -8.61
C PHE A 443 -14.13 26.52 -8.62
N LEU A 444 -14.95 26.27 -7.59
CA LEU A 444 -16.28 26.85 -7.44
C LEU A 444 -16.26 28.37 -7.22
N LYS A 445 -15.13 28.95 -6.81
CA LYS A 445 -14.97 30.42 -6.70
C LYS A 445 -14.71 31.10 -8.05
N GLN A 446 -14.54 30.33 -9.13
CA GLN A 446 -14.32 30.82 -10.50
C GLN A 446 -13.18 31.85 -10.60
N LYS A 447 -12.03 31.57 -9.95
CA LYS A 447 -10.81 32.36 -10.06
C LYS A 447 -9.71 31.55 -10.76
N PRO A 448 -9.65 31.56 -12.11
CA PRO A 448 -8.83 30.61 -12.87
C PRO A 448 -7.33 30.69 -12.55
N VAL A 449 -6.76 31.90 -12.48
CA VAL A 449 -5.32 32.09 -12.23
C VAL A 449 -4.92 31.62 -10.84
N SER A 450 -5.68 31.98 -9.80
CA SER A 450 -5.44 31.51 -8.44
C SER A 450 -5.62 30.00 -8.31
N TRP A 451 -6.59 29.43 -9.00
CA TRP A 451 -6.82 27.99 -9.02
C TRP A 451 -5.62 27.23 -9.61
N LEU A 452 -5.07 27.70 -10.73
CA LEU A 452 -3.90 27.09 -11.37
C LEU A 452 -2.65 27.14 -10.47
N GLY A 453 -2.45 28.25 -9.74
CA GLY A 453 -1.37 28.35 -8.76
C GLY A 453 -1.52 27.34 -7.62
N ILE A 454 -2.73 27.17 -7.07
CA ILE A 454 -3.02 26.18 -6.02
C ILE A 454 -2.86 24.75 -6.57
N TRP A 455 -3.30 24.50 -7.80
CA TRP A 455 -3.12 23.22 -8.48
C TRP A 455 -1.65 22.85 -8.62
N LEU A 456 -0.81 23.78 -9.07
CA LEU A 456 0.63 23.55 -9.19
C LEU A 456 1.27 23.21 -7.84
N ILE A 457 0.97 24.00 -6.79
CA ILE A 457 1.50 23.78 -5.43
C ILE A 457 1.07 22.41 -4.90
N LEU A 458 -0.23 22.07 -4.99
CA LEU A 458 -0.75 20.79 -4.52
C LEU A 458 -0.16 19.61 -5.29
N CYS A 459 -0.02 19.71 -6.62
CA CYS A 459 0.62 18.67 -7.42
C CYS A 459 2.07 18.45 -7.01
N MET A 460 2.86 19.52 -6.86
CA MET A 460 4.25 19.40 -6.40
C MET A 460 4.33 18.79 -4.99
N SER A 461 3.53 19.28 -4.04
CA SER A 461 3.52 18.76 -2.67
C SER A 461 3.11 17.29 -2.63
N LEU A 462 2.07 16.88 -3.36
CA LEU A 462 1.61 15.49 -3.38
C LEU A 462 2.56 14.54 -4.11
N ILE A 463 3.26 15.01 -5.15
CA ILE A 463 4.31 14.22 -5.82
C ILE A 463 5.47 13.97 -4.86
N LEU A 464 5.93 14.97 -4.10
CA LEU A 464 6.98 14.74 -3.10
C LEU A 464 6.48 13.88 -1.94
N PHE A 465 5.25 14.12 -1.48
CA PHE A 465 4.64 13.38 -0.37
C PHE A 465 4.52 11.89 -0.68
N ALA A 466 4.02 11.56 -1.88
CA ALA A 466 3.89 10.19 -2.38
C ALA A 466 3.94 10.17 -3.93
N PRO A 467 5.11 9.93 -4.56
CA PRO A 467 5.30 10.11 -6.01
C PRO A 467 4.28 9.38 -6.88
N GLY A 468 3.99 8.12 -6.56
CA GLY A 468 3.02 7.32 -7.30
C GLY A 468 1.63 7.96 -7.28
N GLN A 469 1.05 8.19 -6.10
CA GLN A 469 -0.30 8.75 -6.00
C GLN A 469 -0.39 10.24 -6.36
N GLY A 470 0.63 11.04 -6.05
CA GLY A 470 0.70 12.44 -6.46
C GLY A 470 0.73 12.59 -7.98
N GLY A 471 1.42 11.69 -8.68
CA GLY A 471 1.38 11.59 -10.15
C GLY A 471 -0.03 11.27 -10.66
N LEU A 472 -0.70 10.26 -10.10
CA LEU A 472 -2.07 9.91 -10.45
C LEU A 472 -3.04 11.07 -10.25
N PHE A 473 -2.93 11.78 -9.12
CA PHE A 473 -3.73 12.97 -8.82
C PHE A 473 -3.53 14.08 -9.85
N THR A 474 -2.28 14.34 -10.22
CA THR A 474 -1.93 15.36 -11.21
C THR A 474 -2.54 15.04 -12.58
N ILE A 475 -2.43 13.79 -13.03
CA ILE A 475 -3.02 13.34 -14.31
C ILE A 475 -4.55 13.41 -14.25
N ALA A 476 -5.17 12.93 -13.18
CA ALA A 476 -6.63 12.89 -13.06
C ALA A 476 -7.28 14.26 -12.90
N THR A 477 -6.57 15.25 -12.34
CA THR A 477 -7.06 16.63 -12.20
C THR A 477 -6.70 17.51 -13.39
N PHE A 478 -5.84 17.03 -14.31
CA PHE A 478 -5.42 17.76 -15.51
C PHE A 478 -6.59 18.25 -16.39
N PRO A 479 -7.68 17.50 -16.63
CA PRO A 479 -8.81 18.01 -17.41
C PRO A 479 -9.43 19.30 -16.82
N LEU A 480 -9.48 19.41 -15.49
CA LEU A 480 -9.94 20.62 -14.81
C LEU A 480 -8.93 21.76 -14.95
N ALA A 481 -7.64 21.44 -14.90
CA ALA A 481 -6.57 22.41 -15.10
C ALA A 481 -6.54 22.96 -16.52
N ALA A 482 -6.70 22.11 -17.54
CA ALA A 482 -6.79 22.53 -18.93
C ALA A 482 -7.99 23.47 -19.15
N PHE A 483 -9.14 23.17 -18.54
CA PHE A 483 -10.32 24.04 -18.57
C PHE A 483 -10.06 25.40 -17.89
N MET A 484 -9.45 25.41 -16.71
CA MET A 484 -9.11 26.65 -16.01
C MET A 484 -8.04 27.46 -16.74
N LEU A 485 -7.07 26.82 -17.38
CA LEU A 485 -6.07 27.48 -18.23
C LEU A 485 -6.74 28.14 -19.43
N TYR A 486 -7.66 27.44 -20.10
CA TYR A 486 -8.44 28.01 -21.18
C TYR A 486 -9.23 29.26 -20.73
N GLN A 487 -9.89 29.20 -19.57
CA GLN A 487 -10.58 30.37 -19.00
C GLN A 487 -9.61 31.50 -18.65
N ALA A 488 -8.45 31.19 -18.05
CA ALA A 488 -7.44 32.17 -17.68
C ALA A 488 -6.90 32.91 -18.91
N ILE A 489 -6.62 32.18 -20.01
CA ILE A 489 -6.15 32.77 -21.27
C ILE A 489 -7.21 33.70 -21.88
N ARG A 490 -8.50 33.30 -21.84
CA ARG A 490 -9.60 34.08 -22.42
C ARG A 490 -9.98 35.30 -21.59
N GLN A 491 -9.99 35.19 -20.26
CA GLN A 491 -10.58 36.19 -19.37
C GLN A 491 -9.54 36.99 -18.56
N GLN A 492 -8.35 36.43 -18.31
CA GLN A 492 -7.38 36.97 -17.34
C GLN A 492 -5.92 36.87 -17.81
N ARG A 493 -5.66 37.00 -19.12
CA ARG A 493 -4.32 36.77 -19.73
C ARG A 493 -3.19 37.54 -19.04
N GLN A 494 -3.39 38.82 -18.73
CA GLN A 494 -2.36 39.63 -18.08
C GLN A 494 -2.04 39.13 -16.67
N ASN A 495 -3.06 38.76 -15.89
CA ASN A 495 -2.87 38.19 -14.55
C ASN A 495 -2.18 36.83 -14.64
N LEU A 496 -2.54 35.99 -15.62
CA LEU A 496 -1.86 34.71 -15.87
C LEU A 496 -0.36 34.91 -16.11
N ILE A 497 0.02 35.86 -16.96
CA ILE A 497 1.44 36.17 -17.24
C ILE A 497 2.15 36.68 -15.97
N LYS A 498 1.56 37.64 -15.25
CA LYS A 498 2.13 38.16 -13.99
C LYS A 498 2.33 37.06 -12.95
N THR A 499 1.33 36.20 -12.77
CA THR A 499 1.41 35.07 -11.85
C THR A 499 2.42 34.03 -12.32
N ALA A 500 2.52 33.74 -13.62
CA ALA A 500 3.53 32.82 -14.15
C ALA A 500 4.95 33.35 -13.91
N ILE A 501 5.19 34.66 -14.12
CA ILE A 501 6.47 35.30 -13.79
C ILE A 501 6.75 35.22 -12.29
N ALA A 502 5.76 35.53 -11.43
CA ALA A 502 5.93 35.44 -9.99
C ALA A 502 6.25 34.02 -9.52
N ILE A 503 5.56 33.01 -10.06
CA ILE A 503 5.84 31.60 -9.79
C ILE A 503 7.25 31.23 -10.27
N ALA A 504 7.66 31.68 -11.46
CA ALA A 504 9.00 31.41 -11.97
C ALA A 504 10.09 32.02 -11.09
N VAL A 505 9.91 33.27 -10.63
CA VAL A 505 10.84 33.94 -9.70
C VAL A 505 10.91 33.19 -8.36
N ILE A 506 9.76 32.80 -7.80
CA ILE A 506 9.71 32.02 -6.55
C ILE A 506 10.37 30.66 -6.75
N ALA A 507 10.11 29.98 -7.88
CA ALA A 507 10.72 28.69 -8.18
C ALA A 507 12.25 28.81 -8.30
N ILE A 508 12.75 29.80 -9.03
CA ILE A 508 14.19 30.08 -9.14
C ILE A 508 14.78 30.36 -7.75
N PHE A 509 14.14 31.22 -6.95
CA PHE A 509 14.60 31.50 -5.59
C PHE A 509 14.63 30.25 -4.71
N LEU A 510 13.58 29.42 -4.75
CA LEU A 510 13.52 28.18 -4.00
C LEU A 510 14.59 27.19 -4.48
N SER A 511 14.87 27.08 -5.78
CA SER A 511 15.95 26.25 -6.32
C SER A 511 17.35 26.74 -5.93
N LEU A 512 17.52 28.04 -5.71
CA LEU A 512 18.81 28.61 -5.26
C LEU A 512 19.04 28.42 -3.76
N VAL A 513 17.98 28.45 -2.95
CA VAL A 513 18.07 28.41 -1.48
C VAL A 513 17.81 27.02 -0.91
N THR A 514 17.16 26.13 -1.66
CA THR A 514 16.75 24.79 -1.22
C THR A 514 16.96 23.75 -2.33
N PRO A 515 17.13 22.46 -2.01
CA PRO A 515 17.28 21.41 -3.02
C PRO A 515 15.94 20.98 -3.65
N LEU A 516 14.93 21.85 -3.66
CA LEU A 516 13.57 21.50 -4.07
C LEU A 516 13.50 21.02 -5.53
N ASP A 517 14.27 21.62 -6.42
CA ASP A 517 14.40 21.21 -7.82
C ASP A 517 14.98 19.80 -7.94
N GLN A 518 16.06 19.50 -7.21
CA GLN A 518 16.68 18.19 -7.17
C GLN A 518 15.72 17.13 -6.61
N MET A 519 14.99 17.46 -5.54
CA MET A 519 13.98 16.59 -4.96
C MET A 519 12.84 16.30 -5.96
N MET A 520 12.33 17.32 -6.66
CA MET A 520 11.25 17.15 -7.63
C MET A 520 11.69 16.32 -8.83
N LEU A 521 12.85 16.60 -9.41
CA LEU A 521 13.41 15.83 -10.53
C LEU A 521 13.71 14.40 -10.12
N GLY A 522 14.28 14.20 -8.92
CA GLY A 522 14.54 12.90 -8.32
C GLY A 522 13.25 12.10 -8.10
N ALA A 523 12.19 12.72 -7.57
CA ALA A 523 10.90 12.07 -7.33
C ALA A 523 10.21 11.63 -8.63
N VAL A 524 10.25 12.46 -9.68
CA VAL A 524 9.72 12.12 -11.00
C VAL A 524 10.53 10.99 -11.63
N ARG A 525 11.87 11.07 -11.59
CA ARG A 525 12.76 9.99 -12.04
C ARG A 525 12.45 8.68 -11.34
N TYR A 526 12.37 8.72 -10.00
CA TYR A 526 12.02 7.55 -9.17
C TYR A 526 10.66 6.97 -9.58
N GLY A 527 9.63 7.81 -9.75
CA GLY A 527 8.31 7.37 -10.19
C GLY A 527 8.32 6.68 -11.55
N VAL A 528 9.06 7.23 -12.52
CA VAL A 528 9.20 6.64 -13.87
C VAL A 528 9.96 5.32 -13.84
N GLU A 529 11.11 5.27 -13.16
CA GLU A 529 11.95 4.07 -13.07
C GLU A 529 11.24 2.92 -12.32
N GLN A 530 10.53 3.22 -11.24
CA GLN A 530 9.86 2.20 -10.42
C GLN A 530 8.53 1.74 -11.00
N SER A 531 7.73 2.64 -11.59
CA SER A 531 6.41 2.26 -12.12
C SER A 531 6.47 1.24 -13.25
N ALA A 532 7.52 1.28 -14.09
CA ALA A 532 7.71 0.36 -15.19
C ALA A 532 7.94 -1.10 -14.76
N LEU A 533 8.52 -1.32 -13.57
CA LEU A 533 8.94 -2.63 -13.09
C LEU A 533 8.12 -3.14 -11.91
N ASN A 534 7.37 -2.27 -11.23
CA ASN A 534 6.74 -2.61 -9.95
C ASN A 534 5.82 -3.84 -10.03
N SER A 535 5.00 -3.97 -11.08
CA SER A 535 4.11 -5.14 -11.24
C SER A 535 4.85 -6.43 -11.58
N VAL A 536 6.03 -6.33 -12.19
CA VAL A 536 6.84 -7.47 -12.60
C VAL A 536 7.72 -7.94 -11.44
N ALA A 537 8.30 -7.00 -10.69
CA ALA A 537 9.23 -7.25 -9.60
C ALA A 537 8.53 -7.66 -8.29
N TYR A 538 7.33 -7.13 -8.05
CA TYR A 538 6.60 -7.31 -6.79
C TYR A 538 5.19 -7.91 -6.97
N GLY A 539 4.77 -8.20 -8.20
CA GLY A 539 3.43 -8.71 -8.45
C GLY A 539 3.28 -10.20 -8.19
N ALA A 540 2.06 -10.61 -7.86
CA ALA A 540 1.63 -12.00 -7.76
C ALA A 540 0.26 -12.15 -8.44
N GLU A 541 0.00 -13.26 -9.13
CA GLU A 541 -1.26 -13.49 -9.85
C GLU A 541 -2.47 -13.37 -8.91
N TRP A 542 -3.55 -12.73 -9.37
CA TRP A 542 -4.74 -12.52 -8.53
C TRP A 542 -5.28 -13.83 -7.96
N PHE A 543 -5.42 -14.88 -8.76
CA PHE A 543 -5.98 -16.15 -8.32
C PHE A 543 -5.10 -16.87 -7.27
N LYS A 544 -3.82 -16.53 -7.16
CA LYS A 544 -2.92 -17.07 -6.12
C LYS A 544 -2.95 -16.27 -4.83
N SER A 545 -3.60 -15.10 -4.83
CA SER A 545 -3.80 -14.30 -3.62
C SER A 545 -4.91 -14.82 -2.70
N VAL A 546 -5.52 -15.96 -3.03
CA VAL A 546 -6.54 -16.65 -2.23
C VAL A 546 -5.95 -16.97 -0.85
N GLY A 547 -6.51 -16.36 0.20
CA GLY A 547 -6.14 -16.69 1.57
C GLY A 547 -6.69 -18.05 2.01
N SER A 548 -6.29 -18.48 3.21
CA SER A 548 -6.80 -19.68 3.90
C SER A 548 -8.30 -19.62 4.26
N ASN A 549 -9.03 -18.64 3.73
CA ASN A 549 -10.47 -18.55 3.86
C ASN A 549 -11.10 -19.74 3.15
N THR A 550 -12.03 -20.41 3.84
CA THR A 550 -12.81 -21.48 3.23
C THR A 550 -13.45 -20.96 1.94
N PHE A 551 -13.67 -21.85 0.95
CA PHE A 551 -14.28 -21.55 -0.35
C PHE A 551 -15.61 -20.75 -0.29
N LEU A 552 -16.18 -20.61 0.91
CA LEU A 552 -17.52 -20.13 1.22
C LEU A 552 -17.56 -18.64 1.56
N THR A 553 -16.54 -18.14 2.25
CA THR A 553 -16.40 -16.70 2.49
C THR A 553 -15.58 -16.02 1.40
N TYR A 554 -14.90 -16.80 0.55
CA TYR A 554 -14.01 -16.29 -0.48
C TYR A 554 -14.69 -15.36 -1.50
N PRO A 555 -15.86 -15.66 -2.10
CA PRO A 555 -16.49 -14.75 -3.07
C PRO A 555 -16.93 -13.42 -2.46
N LEU A 556 -17.48 -13.46 -1.24
CA LEU A 556 -17.84 -12.26 -0.49
C LEU A 556 -16.61 -11.44 -0.14
N TRP A 557 -15.56 -12.11 0.34
CA TRP A 557 -14.29 -11.49 0.67
C TRP A 557 -13.65 -10.83 -0.55
N GLU A 558 -13.63 -11.50 -1.70
CA GLU A 558 -13.18 -10.93 -2.98
C GLU A 558 -14.05 -9.74 -3.42
N PHE A 559 -15.37 -9.85 -3.29
CA PHE A 559 -16.28 -8.75 -3.62
C PHE A 559 -15.98 -7.51 -2.75
N LEU A 560 -15.84 -7.67 -1.43
CA LEU A 560 -15.48 -6.58 -0.54
C LEU A 560 -14.10 -6.01 -0.88
N ARG A 561 -13.11 -6.89 -1.07
CA ARG A 561 -11.74 -6.54 -1.45
C ARG A 561 -11.66 -5.77 -2.77
N THR A 562 -12.62 -5.95 -3.67
CA THR A 562 -12.60 -5.38 -5.04
C THR A 562 -13.74 -4.41 -5.33
N SER A 563 -14.52 -4.05 -4.30
CA SER A 563 -15.68 -3.17 -4.40
C SER A 563 -15.37 -1.77 -4.95
N TRP A 564 -14.11 -1.31 -4.88
CA TRP A 564 -13.68 -0.06 -5.53
C TRP A 564 -13.94 -0.04 -7.05
N ILE A 565 -13.94 -1.20 -7.72
CA ILE A 565 -14.23 -1.31 -9.15
C ILE A 565 -15.70 -0.98 -9.41
N VAL A 566 -16.59 -1.54 -8.59
CA VAL A 566 -18.04 -1.28 -8.65
C VAL A 566 -18.31 0.19 -8.37
N ILE A 567 -17.59 0.79 -7.40
CA ILE A 567 -17.68 2.22 -7.14
C ILE A 567 -17.20 3.02 -8.34
N SER A 568 -16.07 2.68 -8.96
CA SER A 568 -15.54 3.37 -10.14
C SER A 568 -16.56 3.39 -11.28
N ALA A 569 -17.16 2.24 -11.55
CA ALA A 569 -18.27 2.08 -12.48
C ALA A 569 -19.46 2.99 -12.13
N LEU A 570 -19.89 2.99 -10.86
CA LEU A 570 -20.97 3.84 -10.36
C LEU A 570 -20.65 5.34 -10.54
N ILE A 571 -19.40 5.76 -10.31
CA ILE A 571 -18.99 7.16 -10.49
C ILE A 571 -19.07 7.54 -11.96
N GLY A 572 -18.45 6.76 -12.84
CA GLY A 572 -18.48 7.06 -14.29
C GLY A 572 -19.91 7.06 -14.84
N PHE A 573 -20.77 6.21 -14.28
CA PHE A 573 -22.19 6.20 -14.57
C PHE A 573 -22.89 7.50 -14.16
N LEU A 574 -22.69 7.95 -12.92
CA LEU A 574 -23.24 9.21 -12.43
C LEU A 574 -22.70 10.42 -13.21
N VAL A 575 -21.44 10.36 -13.69
CA VAL A 575 -20.84 11.36 -14.60
C VAL A 575 -21.59 11.40 -15.92
N TYR A 576 -21.72 10.26 -16.60
CA TYR A 576 -22.45 10.12 -17.86
C TYR A 576 -23.87 10.68 -17.73
N GLN A 577 -24.60 10.26 -16.70
CA GLN A 577 -25.95 10.74 -16.45
C GLN A 577 -26.02 12.24 -16.21
N THR A 578 -25.10 12.79 -15.40
CA THR A 578 -25.11 14.22 -15.09
C THR A 578 -24.85 15.06 -16.33
N ILE A 579 -23.97 14.63 -17.21
CA ILE A 579 -23.67 15.30 -18.49
C ILE A 579 -24.89 15.34 -19.41
N ILE A 580 -25.70 14.28 -19.44
CA ILE A 580 -26.84 14.19 -20.36
C ILE A 580 -28.08 14.88 -19.77
N TYR A 581 -28.41 14.62 -18.51
CA TYR A 581 -29.78 14.81 -18.01
C TYR A 581 -29.98 15.99 -17.03
N ARG A 582 -28.96 16.51 -16.34
CA ARG A 582 -29.16 17.55 -15.29
C ARG A 582 -29.25 18.99 -15.84
N LYS A 583 -29.58 20.01 -15.05
CA LYS A 583 -29.41 21.43 -15.49
C LYS A 583 -27.97 21.91 -15.27
N VAL A 584 -27.44 22.79 -16.14
CA VAL A 584 -26.03 23.25 -16.13
C VAL A 584 -25.53 23.68 -14.74
N ALA A 585 -26.34 24.40 -13.97
CA ALA A 585 -25.97 24.88 -12.62
C ALA A 585 -25.81 23.73 -11.59
N GLU A 586 -26.64 22.69 -11.67
CA GLU A 586 -26.57 21.51 -10.77
C GLU A 586 -25.51 20.50 -11.22
N ARG A 587 -25.08 20.55 -12.49
CA ARG A 587 -24.03 19.69 -13.07
C ARG A 587 -22.64 20.01 -12.53
N GLN A 588 -22.31 21.28 -12.36
CA GLN A 588 -20.93 21.71 -12.15
C GLN A 588 -20.31 21.13 -10.87
N ARG A 589 -20.92 21.34 -9.70
CA ARG A 589 -20.35 20.89 -8.42
C ARG A 589 -20.08 19.38 -8.37
N PHE A 590 -20.99 18.59 -8.93
CA PHE A 590 -20.84 17.14 -9.00
C PHE A 590 -19.69 16.73 -9.94
N LEU A 591 -19.67 17.25 -11.17
CA LEU A 591 -18.70 16.84 -12.19
C LEU A 591 -17.25 17.18 -11.80
N ILE A 592 -17.03 18.27 -11.07
CA ILE A 592 -15.68 18.68 -10.61
C ILE A 592 -15.11 17.67 -9.60
N PHE A 593 -15.95 16.99 -8.81
CA PHE A 593 -15.52 15.87 -7.96
C PHE A 593 -15.44 14.58 -8.76
N ALA A 594 -16.50 14.26 -9.50
CA ALA A 594 -16.69 12.93 -10.06
C ALA A 594 -15.72 12.60 -11.21
N ILE A 595 -15.34 13.58 -12.04
CA ILE A 595 -14.39 13.34 -13.15
C ILE A 595 -12.99 12.98 -12.62
N PRO A 596 -12.34 13.78 -11.74
CA PRO A 596 -11.06 13.38 -11.17
C PRO A 596 -11.15 12.06 -10.41
N LEU A 597 -12.20 11.84 -9.61
CA LEU A 597 -12.32 10.60 -8.83
C LEU A 597 -12.44 9.37 -9.73
N PHE A 598 -13.23 9.44 -10.80
CA PHE A 598 -13.31 8.37 -11.81
C PHE A 598 -11.95 8.09 -12.47
N LEU A 599 -11.22 9.15 -12.84
CA LEU A 599 -9.90 9.01 -13.44
C LEU A 599 -8.88 8.44 -12.46
N ILE A 600 -8.86 8.90 -11.20
CA ILE A 600 -7.95 8.34 -10.17
C ILE A 600 -8.24 6.85 -9.97
N THR A 601 -9.51 6.45 -9.85
CA THR A 601 -9.83 5.05 -9.59
C THR A 601 -9.55 4.13 -10.78
N ILE A 602 -9.54 4.64 -12.02
CA ILE A 602 -9.04 3.88 -13.18
C ILE A 602 -7.51 3.82 -13.16
N LEU A 603 -6.84 4.96 -12.98
CA LEU A 603 -5.39 5.05 -13.07
C LEU A 603 -4.69 4.33 -11.90
N ILE A 604 -5.37 4.06 -10.79
CA ILE A 604 -4.82 3.29 -9.66
C ILE A 604 -4.78 1.78 -9.92
N ILE A 605 -5.43 1.25 -10.98
CA ILE A 605 -5.46 -0.17 -11.33
C ILE A 605 -4.06 -0.83 -11.28
N PRO A 606 -3.01 -0.31 -11.95
CA PRO A 606 -1.69 -0.94 -11.94
C PRO A 606 -1.05 -0.97 -10.55
N ARG A 607 -1.41 -0.04 -9.67
CA ARG A 607 -0.93 -0.01 -8.29
C ARG A 607 -1.72 -0.98 -7.40
N ALA A 608 -3.05 -0.96 -7.49
CA ALA A 608 -3.94 -1.74 -6.64
C ALA A 608 -3.90 -3.24 -6.99
N ALA A 609 -3.95 -3.56 -8.29
CA ALA A 609 -3.94 -4.94 -8.79
C ALA A 609 -2.55 -5.45 -9.19
N GLY A 610 -1.55 -4.56 -9.35
CA GLY A 610 -0.20 -4.96 -9.78
C GLY A 610 0.64 -5.59 -8.67
N ARG A 611 0.40 -5.24 -7.41
CA ARG A 611 1.02 -5.85 -6.23
C ARG A 611 -0.08 -6.27 -5.27
N ILE A 612 -0.41 -7.56 -5.30
CA ILE A 612 -1.42 -8.19 -4.44
C ILE A 612 -0.68 -9.09 -3.46
N ASP A 613 -0.88 -8.87 -2.18
CA ASP A 613 -0.32 -9.69 -1.12
C ASP A 613 -1.26 -10.88 -0.85
N SER A 614 -0.73 -12.09 -0.77
CA SER A 614 -1.54 -13.30 -0.61
C SER A 614 -2.24 -13.36 0.73
N GLY A 615 -3.52 -13.74 0.73
CA GLY A 615 -4.29 -14.02 1.94
C GLY A 615 -4.62 -12.82 2.83
N THR A 616 -4.43 -11.59 2.32
CA THR A 616 -4.81 -10.37 3.04
C THR A 616 -5.66 -9.46 2.15
N PHE A 617 -6.28 -8.43 2.74
CA PHE A 617 -6.98 -7.40 1.99
C PHE A 617 -6.05 -6.76 0.94
N SER A 618 -4.75 -6.65 1.24
CA SER A 618 -3.71 -6.07 0.37
C SER A 618 -4.09 -4.71 -0.23
N ARG A 619 -3.35 -4.22 -1.24
CA ARG A 619 -3.63 -2.94 -1.91
C ARG A 619 -5.01 -2.85 -2.56
N LEU A 620 -5.58 -3.98 -3.02
CA LEU A 620 -6.95 -4.03 -3.55
C LEU A 620 -7.98 -3.64 -2.48
N GLY A 621 -7.89 -4.29 -1.33
CA GLY A 621 -8.76 -4.04 -0.19
C GLY A 621 -8.62 -2.62 0.36
N LEU A 622 -7.38 -2.09 0.43
CA LEU A 622 -7.14 -0.69 0.82
C LEU A 622 -7.80 0.31 -0.12
N THR A 623 -7.80 0.02 -1.41
CA THR A 623 -8.47 0.88 -2.41
C THR A 623 -10.00 0.80 -2.24
N SER A 624 -10.55 -0.40 -1.96
CA SER A 624 -11.98 -0.59 -1.63
C SER A 624 -12.39 0.17 -0.39
N VAL A 625 -11.58 0.09 0.67
CA VAL A 625 -11.72 0.88 1.88
C VAL A 625 -11.77 2.37 1.57
N TRP A 626 -10.76 2.89 0.88
CA TRP A 626 -10.65 4.32 0.60
C TRP A 626 -11.83 4.81 -0.22
N THR A 627 -12.20 4.05 -1.26
CA THR A 627 -13.29 4.45 -2.14
C THR A 627 -14.66 4.33 -1.48
N MET A 628 -14.93 3.29 -0.68
CA MET A 628 -16.17 3.17 0.09
C MET A 628 -16.25 4.21 1.20
N CYS A 629 -15.15 4.46 1.92
CA CYS A 629 -15.13 5.29 3.13
C CYS A 629 -14.96 6.78 2.90
N LEU A 630 -14.28 7.19 1.84
CA LEU A 630 -14.04 8.61 1.52
C LEU A 630 -14.73 9.03 0.23
N VAL A 631 -14.45 8.33 -0.87
CA VAL A 631 -14.85 8.77 -2.22
C VAL A 631 -16.37 8.72 -2.38
N LEU A 632 -16.99 7.59 -2.02
CA LEU A 632 -18.41 7.36 -2.21
C LEU A 632 -19.29 8.36 -1.42
N PRO A 633 -19.05 8.63 -0.12
CA PRO A 633 -19.78 9.68 0.60
C PRO A 633 -19.64 11.06 -0.04
N ILE A 634 -18.44 11.44 -0.50
CA ILE A 634 -18.21 12.73 -1.18
C ILE A 634 -19.08 12.86 -2.41
N ILE A 635 -19.17 11.81 -3.22
CA ILE A 635 -19.93 11.80 -4.47
C ILE A 635 -21.43 11.77 -4.19
N LEU A 636 -21.90 10.86 -3.34
CA LEU A 636 -23.33 10.72 -3.04
C LEU A 636 -23.89 11.96 -2.33
N LEU A 637 -23.19 12.49 -1.32
CA LEU A 637 -23.66 13.68 -0.59
C LEU A 637 -23.60 14.97 -1.42
N SER A 638 -22.79 14.97 -2.49
CA SER A 638 -22.77 16.05 -3.50
C SER A 638 -23.87 15.89 -4.56
N CYS A 639 -24.36 14.66 -4.77
CA CYS A 639 -25.38 14.33 -5.77
C CYS A 639 -26.82 14.48 -5.28
N PHE A 640 -27.06 14.13 -4.02
CA PHE A 640 -28.40 13.89 -3.47
C PHE A 640 -28.82 14.96 -2.44
N GLY A 641 -30.13 15.29 -2.44
CA GLY A 641 -30.73 16.29 -1.55
C GLY A 641 -30.78 15.86 -0.08
N GLN A 642 -31.09 16.80 0.83
CA GLN A 642 -31.01 16.59 2.29
C GLN A 642 -31.76 15.34 2.81
N ARG A 643 -32.92 15.01 2.23
CA ARG A 643 -33.73 13.85 2.64
C ARG A 643 -33.03 12.50 2.44
N ALA A 644 -32.19 12.38 1.42
CA ALA A 644 -31.44 11.15 1.13
C ALA A 644 -30.14 11.05 1.94
N LYS A 645 -29.63 12.16 2.49
CA LYS A 645 -28.33 12.17 3.18
C LYS A 645 -28.29 11.27 4.41
N ALA A 646 -29.36 11.24 5.22
CA ALA A 646 -29.42 10.37 6.39
C ALA A 646 -29.36 8.89 6.00
N LEU A 647 -30.12 8.49 4.97
CA LEU A 647 -30.10 7.13 4.44
C LEU A 647 -28.73 6.78 3.85
N ILE A 648 -28.12 7.69 3.08
CA ILE A 648 -26.76 7.53 2.55
C ILE A 648 -25.76 7.30 3.68
N LEU A 649 -25.83 8.06 4.78
CA LEU A 649 -24.95 7.91 5.92
C LEU A 649 -25.14 6.58 6.66
N ILE A 650 -26.38 6.09 6.78
CA ILE A 650 -26.67 4.77 7.38
C ILE A 650 -26.12 3.64 6.50
N VAL A 651 -26.44 3.65 5.20
CA VAL A 651 -25.93 2.65 4.24
C VAL A 651 -24.40 2.68 4.22
N PHE A 652 -23.83 3.87 4.23
CA PHE A 652 -22.39 4.07 4.31
C PHE A 652 -21.78 3.52 5.61
N ALA A 653 -22.40 3.79 6.76
CA ALA A 653 -21.94 3.25 8.04
C ALA A 653 -21.94 1.71 8.05
N ILE A 654 -22.98 1.09 7.50
CA ILE A 654 -23.11 -0.37 7.42
C ILE A 654 -22.04 -0.96 6.49
N LEU A 655 -21.95 -0.46 5.26
CA LEU A 655 -20.99 -0.96 4.26
C LEU A 655 -19.54 -0.71 4.68
N GLY A 656 -19.25 0.49 5.20
CA GLY A 656 -17.94 0.84 5.76
C GLY A 656 -17.57 -0.10 6.90
N SER A 657 -18.46 -0.29 7.87
CA SER A 657 -18.22 -1.18 9.02
C SER A 657 -17.98 -2.64 8.59
N LEU A 658 -18.79 -3.17 7.67
CA LEU A 658 -18.65 -4.54 7.14
C LEU A 658 -17.32 -4.76 6.43
N LEU A 659 -16.87 -3.75 5.67
CA LEU A 659 -15.62 -3.84 4.93
C LEU A 659 -14.42 -3.69 5.86
N THR A 660 -14.58 -2.91 6.93
CA THR A 660 -13.53 -2.70 7.93
C THR A 660 -13.40 -3.86 8.92
N SER A 661 -14.49 -4.54 9.29
CA SER A 661 -14.45 -5.65 10.26
C SER A 661 -13.59 -6.84 9.80
N GLY A 662 -13.35 -6.97 8.49
CA GLY A 662 -12.41 -7.94 7.93
C GLY A 662 -10.93 -7.57 8.08
N MET A 663 -10.60 -6.44 8.69
CA MET A 663 -9.23 -6.01 8.97
C MET A 663 -8.98 -5.94 10.48
N GLU A 664 -7.82 -6.41 10.94
CA GLU A 664 -7.48 -6.56 12.38
C GLU A 664 -7.44 -5.23 13.18
N GLU A 665 -7.41 -4.08 12.48
CA GLU A 665 -7.17 -2.75 13.05
C GLU A 665 -8.31 -1.75 12.75
N THR A 666 -9.56 -2.16 12.94
CA THR A 666 -10.73 -1.31 12.66
C THR A 666 -11.47 -0.91 13.92
N LEU A 667 -12.42 0.04 13.77
CA LEU A 667 -13.03 0.88 14.82
C LEU A 667 -12.82 0.30 16.23
N PRO A 668 -12.17 1.05 17.15
CA PRO A 668 -11.91 0.52 18.48
C PRO A 668 -13.24 0.05 19.06
N SER A 669 -13.25 -1.20 19.54
CA SER A 669 -14.37 -1.66 20.34
C SER A 669 -14.59 -0.68 21.49
N LEU A 670 -15.83 -0.56 21.97
CA LEU A 670 -16.11 0.23 23.17
C LEU A 670 -15.18 -0.20 24.33
N GLU A 671 -14.83 -1.48 24.38
CA GLU A 671 -13.83 -2.06 25.26
C GLU A 671 -12.45 -1.38 25.14
N ARG A 672 -11.89 -1.21 23.93
CA ARG A 672 -10.60 -0.49 23.75
C ARG A 672 -10.67 0.96 24.22
N LEU A 673 -11.80 1.64 23.96
CA LEU A 673 -12.03 3.01 24.45
C LEU A 673 -12.09 3.10 25.98
N VAL A 674 -12.48 2.02 26.67
CA VAL A 674 -12.48 1.92 28.13
C VAL A 674 -11.10 1.47 28.65
N GLN A 675 -10.35 0.69 27.88
CA GLN A 675 -9.01 0.22 28.26
C GLN A 675 -7.97 1.35 28.28
N HIS A 676 -8.04 2.33 27.38
CA HIS A 676 -7.09 3.45 27.35
C HIS A 676 -6.86 4.18 28.70
N PRO A 677 -7.91 4.57 29.45
CA PRO A 677 -7.75 5.18 30.77
C PRO A 677 -7.37 4.20 31.89
N VAL A 678 -7.63 2.91 31.73
CA VAL A 678 -7.39 1.87 32.75
C VAL A 678 -5.98 1.31 32.65
N GLN A 679 -5.49 1.13 31.43
CA GLN A 679 -4.30 0.36 31.17
C GLN A 679 -3.05 1.14 31.55
N ALA A 680 -2.26 0.52 32.41
CA ALA A 680 -0.86 0.83 32.61
C ALA A 680 -0.05 -0.43 32.30
N ILE A 681 1.11 -0.26 31.68
CA ILE A 681 1.91 -1.40 31.25
C ILE A 681 2.74 -1.86 32.44
N ASN A 682 2.45 -3.06 32.95
CA ASN A 682 3.26 -3.65 33.99
C ASN A 682 4.59 -4.10 33.38
N VAL A 683 5.68 -3.49 33.81
CA VAL A 683 7.04 -3.77 33.33
C VAL A 683 7.86 -4.53 34.38
N THR A 684 7.24 -4.94 35.49
CA THR A 684 7.91 -5.70 36.55
C THR A 684 8.43 -7.02 35.99
N GLY A 685 9.74 -7.26 36.10
CA GLY A 685 10.40 -8.47 35.58
C GLY A 685 10.72 -8.44 34.08
N MET A 686 10.48 -7.33 33.38
CA MET A 686 10.93 -7.15 32.00
C MET A 686 12.40 -6.69 31.97
N ASN A 687 13.19 -7.27 31.07
CA ASN A 687 14.59 -6.90 30.88
C ASN A 687 14.72 -5.83 29.80
N PHE A 688 14.83 -4.57 30.22
CA PHE A 688 15.20 -3.48 29.32
C PHE A 688 16.72 -3.43 29.18
N ILE A 689 17.18 -3.30 27.95
CA ILE A 689 18.58 -3.07 27.64
C ILE A 689 18.79 -1.55 27.56
N ASP A 690 19.77 -1.04 28.29
CA ASP A 690 20.23 0.35 28.13
C ASP A 690 21.20 0.40 26.95
N GLY A 691 20.77 1.01 25.85
CA GLY A 691 21.58 1.21 24.64
C GLY A 691 22.97 1.80 24.90
N LYS A 692 23.14 2.70 25.87
CA LYS A 692 24.45 3.29 26.19
C LYS A 692 25.37 2.28 26.87
N GLN A 693 24.83 1.44 27.75
CA GLN A 693 25.61 0.42 28.47
C GLN A 693 26.10 -0.69 27.52
N VAL A 694 25.32 -1.01 26.49
CA VAL A 694 25.68 -2.07 25.52
C VAL A 694 26.46 -1.56 24.30
N GLY A 695 26.82 -0.27 24.26
CA GLY A 695 27.60 0.35 23.17
C GLY A 695 26.79 0.70 21.92
N LEU A 696 25.46 0.73 22.01
CA LEU A 696 24.52 1.04 20.92
C LEU A 696 23.55 2.15 21.37
N PRO A 697 24.03 3.40 21.55
CA PRO A 697 23.28 4.47 22.21
C PRO A 697 21.97 4.85 21.50
N THR A 698 21.85 4.57 20.19
CA THR A 698 20.65 4.84 19.39
C THR A 698 19.46 3.93 19.76
N LEU A 699 19.68 2.82 20.47
CA LEU A 699 18.59 1.92 20.91
C LEU A 699 17.80 2.52 22.08
N ASP A 700 18.50 3.22 22.99
CA ASP A 700 18.01 3.64 24.31
C ASP A 700 17.39 2.47 25.13
N ASN A 701 16.48 2.73 26.06
CA ASN A 701 15.87 1.70 26.91
C ASN A 701 14.79 0.93 26.14
N ALA A 702 15.14 -0.27 25.66
CA ALA A 702 14.26 -1.09 24.84
C ALA A 702 14.40 -2.58 25.15
N ILE A 703 13.34 -3.34 24.83
CA ILE A 703 13.37 -4.79 24.79
C ILE A 703 13.87 -5.20 23.40
N LEU A 704 14.89 -6.04 23.36
CA LEU A 704 15.39 -6.66 22.14
C LEU A 704 15.43 -8.16 22.30
N ASP A 705 15.29 -8.84 21.16
CA ASP A 705 15.70 -10.22 21.04
C ASP A 705 17.21 -10.35 21.35
N PRO A 706 17.63 -11.25 22.28
CA PRO A 706 19.04 -11.39 22.67
C PRO A 706 19.97 -11.75 21.52
N GLU A 707 19.53 -12.58 20.57
CA GLU A 707 20.31 -12.96 19.39
C GLU A 707 20.50 -11.75 18.48
N HIS A 708 19.45 -10.94 18.29
CA HIS A 708 19.55 -9.69 17.56
C HIS A 708 20.54 -8.70 18.22
N LEU A 709 20.46 -8.50 19.53
CA LEU A 709 21.39 -7.61 20.25
C LEU A 709 22.83 -8.09 20.07
N GLN A 710 23.09 -9.37 20.33
CA GLN A 710 24.44 -9.95 20.24
C GLN A 710 25.01 -9.78 18.82
N ARG A 711 24.19 -9.99 17.80
CA ARG A 711 24.56 -9.76 16.39
C ARG A 711 24.93 -8.31 16.12
N LEU A 712 24.15 -7.33 16.60
CA LEU A 712 24.46 -5.91 16.44
C LEU A 712 25.78 -5.53 17.13
N GLN A 713 26.01 -6.02 18.35
CA GLN A 713 27.25 -5.76 19.09
C GLN A 713 28.48 -6.36 18.40
N ARG A 714 28.41 -7.62 17.97
CA ARG A 714 29.49 -8.29 17.21
C ARG A 714 29.80 -7.54 15.92
N MET A 715 28.76 -7.19 15.16
CA MET A 715 28.93 -6.45 13.92
C MET A 715 29.50 -5.06 14.15
N LYS A 716 29.07 -4.35 15.22
CA LYS A 716 29.65 -3.06 15.60
C LYS A 716 31.14 -3.18 15.89
N ALA A 717 31.54 -4.18 16.68
CA ALA A 717 32.94 -4.43 17.05
C ALA A 717 33.82 -4.74 15.82
N ILE A 718 33.34 -5.58 14.91
CA ILE A 718 34.04 -5.90 13.67
C ILE A 718 34.19 -4.65 12.79
N LEU A 719 33.09 -3.92 12.56
CA LEU A 719 33.11 -2.74 11.68
C LEU A 719 33.91 -1.59 12.27
N SER A 720 33.85 -1.34 13.59
CA SER A 720 34.66 -0.30 14.24
C SER A 720 36.16 -0.60 14.23
N THR A 721 36.54 -1.87 14.09
CA THR A 721 37.94 -2.25 13.91
C THR A 721 38.40 -2.01 12.47
N LEU A 722 37.52 -2.26 11.49
CA LEU A 722 37.88 -2.21 10.07
C LEU A 722 37.68 -0.84 9.40
N LEU A 723 36.78 0.00 9.92
CA LEU A 723 36.41 1.29 9.33
C LEU A 723 36.99 2.45 10.13
N LYS A 724 37.39 3.49 9.42
CA LYS A 724 37.70 4.80 10.00
C LYS A 724 36.40 5.57 10.32
N PRO A 725 36.43 6.59 11.20
CA PRO A 725 35.24 7.33 11.60
C PRO A 725 34.41 7.95 10.45
N GLU A 726 35.07 8.36 9.37
CA GLU A 726 34.45 8.96 8.18
C GLU A 726 33.99 7.93 7.13
N GLU A 727 34.36 6.66 7.30
CA GLU A 727 34.04 5.61 6.36
C GLU A 727 32.71 4.93 6.69
N THR A 728 32.14 4.24 5.71
CA THR A 728 30.94 3.43 5.87
C THR A 728 31.12 2.06 5.24
N TYR A 729 30.09 1.21 5.31
CA TYR A 729 30.04 -0.10 4.69
C TYR A 729 28.84 -0.24 3.76
N LEU A 730 28.93 -1.19 2.84
CA LEU A 730 27.88 -1.56 1.90
C LEU A 730 27.10 -2.77 2.43
N ASP A 731 25.86 -2.59 2.85
CA ASP A 731 24.98 -3.69 3.31
C ASP A 731 24.23 -4.35 2.13
N LEU A 732 24.52 -5.62 1.82
CA LEU A 732 23.85 -6.39 0.76
C LEU A 732 22.74 -7.32 1.29
N THR A 733 22.51 -7.32 2.61
CA THR A 733 21.60 -8.23 3.31
C THR A 733 20.17 -7.68 3.46
N ASN A 734 19.92 -6.46 2.95
CA ASN A 734 18.66 -5.70 3.04
C ASN A 734 18.30 -5.19 4.45
N LYS A 735 19.24 -5.19 5.39
CA LYS A 735 18.98 -4.87 6.81
C LYS A 735 19.30 -3.41 7.14
N ASN A 736 18.63 -2.49 6.46
CA ASN A 736 19.04 -1.08 6.48
C ASN A 736 18.92 -0.39 7.85
N ALA A 737 18.08 -0.84 8.79
CA ALA A 737 18.01 -0.25 10.13
C ALA A 737 19.37 -0.32 10.87
N ARG A 738 20.27 -1.21 10.47
CA ARG A 738 21.64 -1.29 11.01
C ARG A 738 22.44 -0.03 10.84
N TYR A 739 22.25 0.72 9.74
CA TYR A 739 22.90 2.01 9.57
C TYR A 739 22.55 2.96 10.71
N PHE A 740 21.28 2.97 11.13
CA PHE A 740 20.83 3.74 12.30
C PHE A 740 21.43 3.18 13.59
N HIS A 741 21.30 1.87 13.85
CA HIS A 741 21.76 1.24 15.09
C HIS A 741 23.28 1.34 15.31
N LEU A 742 24.04 1.25 14.23
CA LEU A 742 25.50 1.30 14.26
C LEU A 742 26.08 2.69 14.01
N ASN A 743 25.22 3.66 13.67
CA ASN A 743 25.55 5.05 13.36
C ASN A 743 26.50 5.22 12.15
N TYR A 744 26.14 4.61 11.01
CA TYR A 744 26.85 4.77 9.74
C TYR A 744 25.92 5.30 8.64
N ALA A 745 26.43 6.10 7.71
CA ALA A 745 25.64 6.58 6.57
C ALA A 745 25.54 5.51 5.47
N PRO A 746 24.34 5.17 4.95
CA PRO A 746 24.22 4.21 3.86
C PRO A 746 24.84 4.77 2.56
N PRO A 747 25.71 4.01 1.87
CA PRO A 747 26.27 4.41 0.58
C PRO A 747 25.31 4.17 -0.59
N MET A 748 24.14 3.56 -0.34
CA MET A 748 23.11 3.27 -1.33
C MET A 748 21.83 4.09 -1.06
N PRO A 749 21.07 4.46 -2.09
CA PRO A 749 19.86 5.26 -1.91
C PRO A 749 18.69 4.46 -1.31
N ALA A 750 18.72 3.13 -1.37
CA ALA A 750 17.70 2.25 -0.80
C ALA A 750 18.31 0.88 -0.47
N ALA A 751 17.52 -0.02 0.15
CA ALA A 751 17.88 -1.43 0.31
C ALA A 751 18.19 -2.06 -1.06
N ALA A 752 19.14 -3.00 -1.12
CA ALA A 752 19.51 -3.68 -2.36
C ALA A 752 18.31 -4.32 -3.08
N TYR A 753 17.34 -4.84 -2.32
CA TYR A 753 16.07 -5.39 -2.80
C TYR A 753 15.21 -4.38 -3.59
N ASN A 754 15.32 -3.09 -3.29
CA ASN A 754 14.58 -2.01 -3.95
C ASN A 754 15.33 -1.39 -5.15
N LEU A 755 16.60 -1.73 -5.36
CA LEU A 755 17.42 -1.26 -6.50
C LEU A 755 17.16 -2.07 -7.77
N VAL A 756 15.89 -2.17 -8.16
CA VAL A 756 15.46 -3.05 -9.25
C VAL A 756 15.89 -2.50 -10.62
N HIS A 757 15.75 -1.19 -10.83
CA HIS A 757 16.01 -0.58 -12.13
C HIS A 757 17.52 -0.46 -12.40
N ILE A 758 17.95 -0.79 -13.62
CA ILE A 758 19.39 -0.81 -13.98
C ILE A 758 20.12 0.51 -13.70
N ASN A 759 19.47 1.65 -13.99
CA ASN A 759 20.06 2.97 -13.75
C ASN A 759 20.25 3.25 -12.25
N GLN A 760 19.38 2.72 -11.38
CA GLN A 760 19.57 2.84 -9.93
C GLN A 760 20.80 2.06 -9.48
N GLN A 761 21.00 0.85 -10.02
CA GLN A 761 22.18 0.03 -9.73
C GLN A 761 23.46 0.72 -10.21
N ARG A 762 23.49 1.28 -11.43
CA ARG A 762 24.65 2.02 -11.95
C ARG A 762 25.01 3.22 -11.08
N ARG A 763 24.02 4.06 -10.72
CA ARG A 763 24.26 5.21 -9.82
C ARG A 763 24.77 4.78 -8.46
N THR A 764 24.25 3.66 -7.95
CA THR A 764 24.71 3.08 -6.67
C THR A 764 26.15 2.61 -6.77
N ILE A 765 26.54 1.90 -7.84
CA ILE A 765 27.92 1.46 -8.07
C ILE A 765 28.84 2.67 -8.18
N GLN A 766 28.49 3.69 -8.96
CA GLN A 766 29.27 4.93 -9.07
C GLN A 766 29.46 5.62 -7.71
N ARG A 767 28.44 5.61 -6.84
CA ARG A 767 28.55 6.16 -5.47
C ARG A 767 29.48 5.32 -4.61
N VAL A 768 29.36 4.00 -4.66
CA VAL A 768 30.22 3.05 -3.94
C VAL A 768 31.69 3.13 -4.41
N GLU A 769 31.92 3.37 -5.70
CA GLU A 769 33.23 3.58 -6.31
C GLU A 769 33.85 4.92 -5.88
N SER A 770 33.12 6.02 -6.04
CA SER A 770 33.60 7.37 -5.71
C SER A 770 33.91 7.58 -4.24
N HIS A 771 33.20 6.88 -3.33
CA HIS A 771 33.45 6.94 -1.89
C HIS A 771 34.41 5.83 -1.41
N SER A 772 34.96 5.03 -2.33
CA SER A 772 35.89 3.93 -2.05
C SER A 772 35.45 3.04 -0.87
N VAL A 773 34.16 2.66 -0.84
CA VAL A 773 33.56 1.97 0.32
C VAL A 773 34.35 0.70 0.66
N PRO A 774 35.02 0.61 1.83
CA PRO A 774 36.01 -0.44 2.08
C PRO A 774 35.43 -1.84 2.26
N ILE A 775 34.30 -1.93 2.96
CA ILE A 775 33.68 -3.18 3.40
C ILE A 775 32.29 -3.33 2.81
N ALA A 776 31.95 -4.53 2.36
CA ALA A 776 30.59 -4.96 2.08
C ALA A 776 30.18 -6.10 3.02
N VAL A 777 28.93 -6.10 3.49
CA VAL A 777 28.34 -7.19 4.27
C VAL A 777 27.52 -8.05 3.31
N ALA A 778 28.00 -9.26 3.03
CA ALA A 778 27.37 -10.18 2.09
C ALA A 778 26.44 -11.20 2.79
N LEU A 779 26.76 -11.58 4.03
CA LEU A 779 25.94 -12.47 4.85
C LEU A 779 26.04 -12.09 6.33
N ALA A 780 24.90 -12.01 7.00
CA ALA A 780 24.79 -11.81 8.45
C ALA A 780 23.59 -12.59 9.01
N ASP A 781 22.54 -12.73 8.18
CA ASP A 781 21.27 -13.42 8.38
C ASP A 781 20.38 -12.97 7.21
N LEU A 782 20.14 -13.84 6.22
CA LEU A 782 19.41 -13.45 5.02
C LEU A 782 17.90 -13.46 5.28
N ILE A 783 17.25 -12.31 5.11
CA ILE A 783 15.80 -12.28 4.86
C ILE A 783 15.59 -12.55 3.37
N TYR A 784 14.96 -13.67 3.05
CA TYR A 784 14.47 -13.95 1.70
C TYR A 784 13.07 -13.35 1.53
N LEU A 785 12.98 -12.18 0.90
CA LEU A 785 11.70 -11.59 0.46
C LEU A 785 11.41 -12.04 -0.97
N ASP A 786 10.22 -12.61 -1.24
CA ASP A 786 9.77 -12.98 -2.60
C ASP A 786 10.77 -13.82 -3.42
N TYR A 787 11.45 -14.78 -2.78
CA TYR A 787 12.49 -15.63 -3.42
C TYR A 787 13.66 -14.82 -4.00
N TYR A 788 13.91 -13.62 -3.46
CA TYR A 788 14.98 -12.72 -3.88
C TYR A 788 16.38 -13.33 -3.72
N SER A 789 17.19 -13.13 -4.75
CA SER A 789 18.64 -13.13 -4.65
C SER A 789 19.20 -11.86 -5.28
N LEU A 790 20.22 -11.29 -4.64
CA LEU A 790 20.98 -10.14 -5.15
C LEU A 790 21.49 -10.41 -6.57
N ALA A 791 21.97 -11.63 -6.83
CA ALA A 791 22.55 -12.03 -8.12
C ALA A 791 21.54 -12.02 -9.28
N LEU A 792 20.25 -12.22 -8.97
CA LEU A 792 19.19 -12.25 -9.97
C LEU A 792 18.52 -10.90 -10.19
N ARG A 793 18.23 -10.17 -9.11
CA ARG A 793 17.43 -8.93 -9.15
C ARG A 793 18.29 -7.67 -9.19
N THR A 794 19.43 -7.67 -8.49
CA THR A 794 20.36 -6.53 -8.41
C THR A 794 21.72 -6.93 -8.97
N HIS A 795 21.67 -7.55 -10.16
CA HIS A 795 22.79 -8.28 -10.76
C HIS A 795 24.04 -7.43 -11.02
N LEU A 796 23.91 -6.13 -11.36
CA LEU A 796 25.09 -5.28 -11.56
C LEU A 796 25.83 -5.05 -10.25
N LEU A 797 25.08 -4.78 -9.16
CA LEU A 797 25.69 -4.56 -7.85
C LEU A 797 26.36 -5.84 -7.35
N TYR A 798 25.69 -6.98 -7.48
CA TYR A 798 26.25 -8.30 -7.17
C TYR A 798 27.54 -8.56 -7.95
N ARG A 799 27.52 -8.38 -9.27
CA ARG A 799 28.70 -8.61 -10.12
C ARG A 799 29.85 -7.70 -9.71
N TYR A 800 29.56 -6.41 -9.51
CA TYR A 800 30.55 -5.45 -9.06
C TYR A 800 31.24 -5.88 -7.76
N VAL A 801 30.51 -6.30 -6.73
CA VAL A 801 31.14 -6.75 -5.47
C VAL A 801 31.86 -8.09 -5.62
N ALA A 802 31.32 -9.04 -6.39
CA ALA A 802 31.94 -10.36 -6.59
C ALA A 802 33.28 -10.26 -7.34
N GLU A 803 33.39 -9.32 -8.30
CA GLU A 803 34.60 -9.08 -9.07
C GLU A 803 35.63 -8.25 -8.29
N ASN A 804 35.19 -7.20 -7.57
CA ASN A 804 36.08 -6.18 -7.00
C ASN A 804 36.39 -6.31 -5.50
N TYR A 805 35.76 -7.25 -4.78
CA TYR A 805 36.01 -7.46 -3.35
C TYR A 805 36.49 -8.89 -3.06
N ILE A 806 37.27 -9.04 -1.99
CA ILE A 806 37.76 -10.31 -1.45
C ILE A 806 36.84 -10.72 -0.30
N PRO A 807 36.13 -11.86 -0.37
CA PRO A 807 35.27 -12.32 0.71
C PRO A 807 36.10 -12.82 1.89
N PHE A 808 35.63 -12.58 3.11
CA PHE A 808 36.19 -13.16 4.32
C PHE A 808 35.08 -13.45 5.32
N LYS A 809 35.30 -14.45 6.17
CA LYS A 809 34.34 -14.90 7.17
C LYS A 809 34.89 -14.66 8.57
N VAL A 810 34.05 -14.08 9.43
CA VAL A 810 34.28 -13.91 10.87
C VAL A 810 33.01 -14.39 11.55
N ASP A 811 33.11 -15.37 12.44
CA ASP A 811 31.97 -16.02 13.09
C ASP A 811 30.90 -16.50 12.07
N GLU A 812 29.64 -16.11 12.22
CA GLU A 812 28.55 -16.37 11.29
C GLU A 812 28.52 -15.46 10.04
N PHE A 813 29.29 -14.36 10.05
CA PHE A 813 29.23 -13.31 9.03
C PHE A 813 30.13 -13.60 7.83
N ILE A 814 29.67 -13.24 6.64
CA ILE A 814 30.52 -13.10 5.45
C ILE A 814 30.56 -11.63 5.07
N PHE A 815 31.74 -11.06 5.20
CA PHE A 815 32.07 -9.73 4.73
C PHE A 815 32.87 -9.84 3.44
N MET A 816 33.03 -8.72 2.76
CA MET A 816 33.94 -8.57 1.64
C MET A 816 34.72 -7.28 1.82
N ILE A 817 36.02 -7.31 1.53
CA ILE A 817 36.90 -6.15 1.63
C ILE A 817 37.48 -5.82 0.27
N ARG A 818 37.62 -4.53 -0.05
CA ARG A 818 38.36 -4.17 -1.26
C ARG A 818 39.84 -4.59 -1.14
N PRO A 819 40.47 -5.06 -2.24
CA PRO A 819 41.87 -5.49 -2.24
C PRO A 819 42.83 -4.48 -1.62
N GLU A 820 42.65 -3.19 -1.89
CA GLU A 820 43.49 -2.10 -1.36
C GLU A 820 43.41 -1.92 0.16
N TYR A 821 42.39 -2.48 0.82
CA TYR A 821 42.22 -2.42 2.27
C TYR A 821 42.46 -3.76 2.96
N ARG A 822 42.93 -4.79 2.24
CA ARG A 822 43.15 -6.15 2.77
C ARG A 822 43.95 -6.17 4.07
N ASP A 823 44.95 -5.30 4.20
CA ASP A 823 45.83 -5.26 5.38
C ASP A 823 45.10 -4.92 6.69
N ARG A 824 43.91 -4.32 6.63
CA ARG A 824 43.07 -4.06 7.81
C ARG A 824 42.62 -5.35 8.51
N LEU A 825 42.55 -6.47 7.78
CA LEU A 825 42.20 -7.78 8.36
C LEU A 825 43.23 -8.27 9.38
N ASN A 826 44.49 -7.81 9.29
CA ASN A 826 45.52 -8.13 10.27
C ASN A 826 45.15 -7.66 11.68
N GLN A 827 44.38 -6.57 11.79
CA GLN A 827 43.94 -6.02 13.08
C GLN A 827 42.94 -6.94 13.78
N LEU A 828 42.05 -7.58 13.02
CA LEU A 828 41.11 -8.58 13.55
C LEU A 828 41.84 -9.84 14.01
N THR A 829 42.87 -10.26 13.28
CA THR A 829 43.68 -11.44 13.66
C THR A 829 44.55 -11.16 14.89
N ALA A 830 45.00 -9.91 15.07
CA ALA A 830 45.78 -9.48 16.23
C ALA A 830 44.93 -9.30 17.49
N SER A 831 43.74 -8.70 17.40
CA SER A 831 42.83 -8.50 18.54
C SER A 831 42.35 -9.83 19.13
N GLN A 832 42.15 -10.85 18.29
CA GLN A 832 41.79 -12.21 18.70
C GLN A 832 42.85 -12.94 19.55
N ARG A 833 44.11 -12.47 19.55
CA ARG A 833 45.18 -13.06 20.38
C ARG A 833 45.25 -12.49 21.80
N SER A 834 44.52 -11.40 22.09
CA SER A 834 44.69 -10.64 23.33
C SER A 834 43.54 -10.78 24.35
N GLU A 835 42.36 -11.30 23.97
CA GLU A 835 41.22 -11.40 24.89
C GLU A 835 40.52 -12.76 24.80
N SER A 836 40.47 -13.45 25.94
CA SER A 836 39.82 -14.74 26.16
C SER A 836 38.30 -14.64 26.01
N GLY A 837 37.75 -15.12 24.88
CA GLY A 837 36.29 -15.35 24.76
C GLY A 837 35.72 -15.59 23.36
N PHE A 838 36.38 -15.12 22.28
CA PHE A 838 35.89 -15.29 20.91
C PHE A 838 36.72 -16.34 20.14
N SER A 839 36.23 -17.57 20.09
CA SER A 839 36.87 -18.69 19.41
C SER A 839 36.30 -18.93 18.01
N SER A 840 36.72 -18.12 17.02
CA SER A 840 36.50 -18.40 15.58
C SER A 840 37.49 -17.60 14.73
N GLY A 841 38.44 -18.29 14.10
CA GLY A 841 39.46 -17.64 13.25
C GLY A 841 38.87 -16.97 12.01
N VAL A 842 39.51 -15.89 11.56
CA VAL A 842 39.17 -15.20 10.30
C VAL A 842 39.53 -16.08 9.11
N LEU A 843 38.57 -16.42 8.26
CA LEU A 843 38.81 -17.15 7.01
C LEU A 843 38.79 -16.19 5.83
N ILE A 844 39.92 -15.97 5.18
CA ILE A 844 40.07 -15.02 4.06
C ILE A 844 40.08 -15.79 2.73
N GLY A 845 39.25 -15.37 1.78
CA GLY A 845 39.17 -15.95 0.43
C GLY A 845 40.36 -15.59 -0.47
N ASP A 846 41.60 -15.81 0.00
CA ASP A 846 42.82 -15.56 -0.77
C ASP A 846 43.08 -16.66 -1.83
N THR A 847 42.58 -17.88 -1.61
CA THR A 847 42.62 -18.96 -2.60
C THR A 847 41.33 -18.97 -3.43
N GLU A 848 41.42 -19.35 -4.70
CA GLU A 848 40.25 -19.40 -5.60
C GLU A 848 39.14 -20.31 -5.04
N ALA A 849 39.49 -21.49 -4.52
CA ALA A 849 38.54 -22.43 -3.93
C ALA A 849 37.80 -21.84 -2.72
N LEU A 850 38.52 -21.18 -1.80
CA LEU A 850 37.91 -20.59 -0.61
C LEU A 850 37.09 -19.33 -0.98
N ARG A 851 37.59 -18.51 -1.92
CA ARG A 851 36.84 -17.37 -2.47
C ARG A 851 35.50 -17.81 -3.03
N LEU A 852 35.49 -18.83 -3.90
CA LEU A 852 34.28 -19.36 -4.52
C LEU A 852 33.32 -19.95 -3.48
N ASN A 853 33.83 -20.71 -2.50
CA ASN A 853 33.00 -21.25 -1.42
C ASN A 853 32.30 -20.16 -0.58
N LEU A 854 33.01 -19.08 -0.25
CA LEU A 854 32.41 -17.95 0.49
C LEU A 854 31.40 -17.17 -0.36
N LEU A 855 31.72 -16.92 -1.63
CA LEU A 855 30.79 -16.25 -2.57
C LEU A 855 29.53 -17.09 -2.80
N ASP A 856 29.67 -18.40 -2.94
CA ASP A 856 28.52 -19.29 -3.12
C ASP A 856 27.62 -19.29 -1.89
N ARG A 857 28.21 -19.33 -0.69
CA ARG A 857 27.45 -19.25 0.55
C ARG A 857 26.70 -17.92 0.69
N ALA A 858 27.23 -16.82 0.14
CA ALA A 858 26.60 -15.51 0.18
C ALA A 858 25.55 -15.30 -0.93
N PHE A 859 25.80 -15.79 -2.16
CA PHE A 859 25.05 -15.35 -3.35
C PHE A 859 24.44 -16.48 -4.19
N ARG A 860 24.86 -17.74 -4.02
CA ARG A 860 24.48 -18.82 -4.94
C ARG A 860 22.96 -19.03 -4.95
N VAL A 861 22.42 -19.06 -6.17
CA VAL A 861 21.04 -19.50 -6.43
C VAL A 861 21.07 -20.84 -7.14
N ALA A 862 20.75 -21.90 -6.41
CA ALA A 862 20.81 -23.27 -6.95
C ALA A 862 19.58 -23.65 -7.78
N ASN A 863 18.45 -22.94 -7.64
CA ASN A 863 17.20 -23.25 -8.34
C ASN A 863 16.55 -21.96 -8.88
N PHE A 864 16.32 -21.93 -10.19
CA PHE A 864 15.69 -20.83 -10.90
C PHE A 864 14.20 -21.06 -11.18
N GLU A 865 13.67 -22.25 -10.90
CA GLU A 865 12.29 -22.64 -11.20
C GLU A 865 11.88 -22.23 -12.62
N GLY A 866 10.86 -21.36 -12.75
CA GLY A 866 10.32 -20.89 -14.03
C GLY A 866 11.00 -19.67 -14.63
N ILE A 867 11.97 -19.03 -13.96
CA ILE A 867 12.62 -17.80 -14.43
C ILE A 867 13.11 -17.93 -15.87
N PRO A 868 13.81 -19.03 -16.27
CA PRO A 868 14.33 -19.14 -17.62
C PRO A 868 13.24 -19.15 -18.69
N SER A 869 12.09 -19.77 -18.41
CA SER A 869 10.95 -19.78 -19.32
C SER A 869 10.28 -18.41 -19.43
N SER A 870 10.15 -17.70 -18.30
CA SER A 870 9.56 -16.35 -18.26
C SER A 870 10.36 -15.35 -19.09
N TRP A 871 11.69 -15.37 -18.94
CA TRP A 871 12.58 -14.52 -19.73
C TRP A 871 12.67 -14.97 -21.18
N GLY A 872 12.69 -16.28 -21.45
CA GLY A 872 12.74 -16.80 -22.82
C GLY A 872 11.54 -16.38 -23.67
N ARG A 873 10.33 -16.30 -23.09
CA ARG A 873 9.14 -15.72 -23.76
C ARG A 873 9.31 -14.24 -24.14
N SER A 874 10.26 -13.54 -23.51
CA SER A 874 10.51 -12.12 -23.68
C SER A 874 11.86 -11.81 -24.35
N LEU A 875 12.53 -12.80 -24.96
CA LEU A 875 13.86 -12.60 -25.57
C LEU A 875 13.92 -11.36 -26.47
N ASN A 876 12.90 -11.14 -27.28
CA ASN A 876 12.83 -10.02 -28.24
C ASN A 876 12.63 -8.64 -27.59
N SER A 877 12.13 -8.57 -26.35
CA SER A 877 11.94 -7.31 -25.61
C SER A 877 13.00 -7.09 -24.52
N LEU A 878 13.85 -8.09 -24.26
CA LEU A 878 14.88 -8.02 -23.25
C LEU A 878 16.16 -7.41 -23.81
N PRO A 879 16.88 -6.58 -23.02
CA PRO A 879 18.14 -5.99 -23.40
C PRO A 879 19.26 -7.03 -23.25
N VAL A 880 19.34 -7.97 -24.19
CA VAL A 880 20.38 -9.00 -24.25
C VAL A 880 21.14 -8.93 -25.57
N ARG A 881 22.44 -9.22 -25.51
CA ARG A 881 23.34 -9.29 -26.65
C ARG A 881 23.77 -10.73 -26.85
N LYS A 882 23.59 -11.26 -28.06
CA LYS A 882 24.12 -12.58 -28.43
C LYS A 882 25.64 -12.53 -28.50
N ILE A 883 26.31 -13.53 -27.90
CA ILE A 883 27.77 -13.66 -27.89
C ILE A 883 28.22 -14.68 -28.92
N SER A 884 27.65 -15.89 -28.88
CA SER A 884 27.98 -16.98 -29.80
C SER A 884 26.85 -18.00 -29.88
N ASP A 885 26.83 -18.75 -30.99
CA ASP A 885 26.07 -19.99 -31.09
C ASP A 885 26.89 -21.16 -30.55
N ILE A 886 26.24 -22.12 -29.90
CA ILE A 886 26.91 -23.34 -29.42
C ILE A 886 26.64 -24.44 -30.47
N PRO A 887 27.68 -25.00 -31.12
CA PRO A 887 27.53 -26.15 -32.01
C PRO A 887 26.90 -27.32 -31.25
N PHE A 888 25.76 -27.81 -31.74
CA PHE A 888 25.00 -28.84 -31.03
C PHE A 888 25.40 -30.25 -31.49
N ASN A 889 26.55 -30.72 -31.00
CA ASN A 889 27.05 -32.09 -31.20
C ASN A 889 27.18 -32.81 -29.85
N PRO A 890 26.07 -33.23 -29.21
CA PRO A 890 26.09 -33.68 -27.84
C PRO A 890 26.62 -35.11 -27.67
N THR A 891 27.36 -35.34 -26.59
CA THR A 891 27.63 -36.70 -26.06
C THR A 891 26.48 -37.10 -25.13
N LEU A 892 25.87 -38.26 -25.36
CA LEU A 892 24.68 -38.73 -24.65
C LEU A 892 25.01 -39.86 -23.67
N GLN A 893 24.44 -39.79 -22.47
CA GLN A 893 24.49 -40.86 -21.47
C GLN A 893 23.07 -41.12 -20.95
N SER A 894 22.64 -42.40 -20.94
CA SER A 894 21.28 -42.80 -20.51
C SER A 894 20.14 -42.03 -21.19
N ILE A 895 20.38 -41.57 -22.43
CA ILE A 895 19.46 -40.85 -23.31
C ILE A 895 19.59 -41.42 -24.71
N GLU A 896 18.44 -41.70 -25.34
CA GLU A 896 18.33 -42.16 -26.72
C GLU A 896 17.91 -41.00 -27.64
N HIS A 897 18.55 -40.87 -28.80
CA HIS A 897 18.19 -39.88 -29.82
C HIS A 897 17.10 -40.44 -30.73
N LEU A 898 15.94 -39.76 -30.80
CA LEU A 898 14.76 -40.20 -31.56
C LEU A 898 14.66 -39.55 -32.96
N GLY A 899 15.74 -38.91 -33.44
CA GLY A 899 15.79 -38.16 -34.69
C GLY A 899 15.32 -36.70 -34.58
N GLY A 900 15.97 -35.82 -35.35
CA GLY A 900 15.82 -34.36 -35.25
C GLY A 900 16.35 -33.84 -33.89
N ASP A 901 15.62 -32.94 -33.25
CA ASP A 901 15.98 -32.37 -31.95
C ASP A 901 15.41 -33.15 -30.76
N ARG A 902 14.97 -34.41 -30.94
CA ARG A 902 14.19 -35.18 -29.95
C ARG A 902 14.99 -36.26 -29.24
N TYR A 903 14.73 -36.39 -27.94
CA TYR A 903 15.45 -37.24 -27.00
C TYR A 903 14.50 -37.99 -26.07
N LYS A 904 14.92 -39.17 -25.62
CA LYS A 904 14.20 -39.99 -24.65
C LYS A 904 15.10 -40.46 -23.52
N VAL A 905 14.64 -40.31 -22.28
CA VAL A 905 15.34 -40.82 -21.09
C VAL A 905 15.20 -42.34 -21.05
N THR A 906 16.34 -43.06 -20.95
CA THR A 906 16.38 -44.53 -20.96
C THR A 906 16.98 -45.14 -19.69
N GLY A 907 17.59 -44.35 -18.80
CA GLY A 907 18.26 -44.84 -17.57
C GLY A 907 18.22 -43.86 -16.39
N THR A 908 19.02 -44.13 -15.36
CA THR A 908 18.96 -43.47 -14.04
C THR A 908 19.79 -42.18 -13.90
N ASN A 909 20.72 -41.90 -14.83
CA ASN A 909 21.54 -40.67 -14.86
C ASN A 909 21.59 -40.06 -16.27
N PRO A 910 20.45 -39.62 -16.82
CA PRO A 910 20.39 -39.04 -18.16
C PRO A 910 21.22 -37.75 -18.24
N THR A 911 22.19 -37.71 -19.15
CA THR A 911 23.08 -36.56 -19.33
C THR A 911 23.32 -36.26 -20.81
N ILE A 912 23.23 -34.98 -21.18
CA ILE A 912 23.61 -34.46 -22.50
C ILE A 912 24.80 -33.52 -22.29
N THR A 913 25.96 -33.85 -22.85
CA THR A 913 27.18 -33.05 -22.70
C THR A 913 27.48 -32.29 -23.98
N LEU A 914 27.66 -30.97 -23.87
CA LEU A 914 28.08 -30.08 -24.93
C LEU A 914 29.54 -29.66 -24.71
N ASP A 915 30.34 -29.72 -25.78
CA ASP A 915 31.73 -29.27 -25.80
C ASP A 915 31.79 -27.78 -26.19
N LEU A 916 32.40 -26.98 -25.30
CA LEU A 916 32.61 -25.54 -25.44
C LEU A 916 34.09 -25.18 -25.61
N SER A 917 35.00 -26.16 -25.59
CA SER A 917 36.45 -25.96 -25.63
C SER A 917 36.92 -25.06 -26.78
N SER A 918 36.32 -25.23 -27.96
CA SER A 918 36.62 -24.43 -29.16
C SER A 918 36.18 -22.97 -29.09
N LEU A 919 35.22 -22.64 -28.22
CA LEU A 919 34.62 -21.31 -28.11
C LEU A 919 35.34 -20.39 -27.11
N LYS A 920 36.28 -20.93 -26.31
CA LYS A 920 37.03 -20.18 -25.27
C LYS A 920 36.12 -19.32 -24.40
N VAL A 921 35.05 -19.92 -23.89
CA VAL A 921 33.99 -19.21 -23.19
C VAL A 921 34.49 -18.68 -21.84
N ASN A 922 34.36 -17.37 -21.62
CA ASN A 922 34.54 -16.75 -20.32
C ASN A 922 33.15 -16.43 -19.72
N GLY A 923 32.90 -16.89 -18.50
CA GLY A 923 31.61 -16.67 -17.85
C GLY A 923 31.31 -15.20 -17.56
N ARG A 924 32.35 -14.38 -17.39
CA ARG A 924 32.27 -12.91 -17.30
C ARG A 924 31.59 -12.29 -18.51
N ASP A 925 31.87 -12.81 -19.70
CA ASP A 925 31.41 -12.24 -20.97
C ASP A 925 30.16 -12.93 -21.52
N SER A 926 29.89 -14.16 -21.06
CA SER A 926 28.79 -15.02 -21.51
C SER A 926 27.88 -15.39 -20.34
N GLY A 927 27.16 -14.41 -19.78
CA GLY A 927 26.40 -14.60 -18.54
C GLY A 927 25.10 -15.37 -18.67
N LEU A 928 24.58 -15.56 -19.88
CA LEU A 928 23.25 -16.14 -20.13
C LEU A 928 23.34 -17.30 -21.13
N LEU A 929 22.63 -18.39 -20.86
CA LEU A 929 22.45 -19.51 -21.79
C LEU A 929 21.02 -19.52 -22.32
N ALA A 930 20.86 -19.53 -23.64
CA ALA A 930 19.55 -19.64 -24.28
C ALA A 930 19.43 -20.90 -25.15
N PHE A 931 18.28 -21.57 -25.06
CA PHE A 931 17.96 -22.76 -25.85
C PHE A 931 16.44 -22.96 -25.93
N ASP A 932 15.98 -23.75 -26.90
CA ASP A 932 14.58 -24.15 -27.02
C ASP A 932 14.36 -25.50 -26.33
N PHE A 933 13.31 -25.60 -25.53
CA PHE A 933 12.92 -26.82 -24.82
C PHE A 933 11.46 -27.17 -25.14
N ALA A 934 11.15 -28.45 -25.35
CA ALA A 934 9.76 -28.90 -25.33
C ALA A 934 9.62 -30.29 -24.73
N CYS A 935 8.62 -30.47 -23.88
CA CYS A 935 8.24 -31.76 -23.33
C CYS A 935 6.97 -32.29 -24.01
N LYS A 936 6.96 -33.57 -24.42
CA LYS A 936 5.81 -34.19 -25.11
C LYS A 936 4.54 -34.21 -24.25
N LYS A 937 4.67 -34.52 -22.95
CA LYS A 937 3.53 -34.65 -22.02
C LYS A 937 3.09 -33.33 -21.35
N ARG A 938 3.53 -32.15 -21.84
CA ARG A 938 3.30 -30.82 -21.20
C ARG A 938 3.47 -30.83 -19.67
N SER A 939 4.30 -31.73 -19.15
CA SER A 939 4.56 -31.91 -17.73
C SER A 939 5.61 -30.90 -17.26
N LYS A 940 5.70 -30.70 -15.94
CA LYS A 940 6.75 -29.87 -15.34
C LYS A 940 8.06 -30.68 -15.30
N GLY A 941 8.76 -30.77 -16.43
CA GLY A 941 10.10 -31.37 -16.46
C GLY A 941 11.06 -30.61 -15.56
N LYS A 942 12.06 -31.29 -15.01
CA LYS A 942 13.15 -30.67 -14.24
C LYS A 942 14.48 -30.91 -14.93
N LEU A 943 15.30 -29.87 -14.98
CA LEU A 943 16.57 -29.87 -15.70
C LEU A 943 17.64 -29.22 -14.85
N ALA A 944 18.78 -29.89 -14.71
CA ALA A 944 19.98 -29.33 -14.11
C ALA A 944 21.00 -29.00 -15.20
N ILE A 945 21.73 -27.91 -15.02
CA ILE A 945 22.81 -27.48 -15.89
C ILE A 945 24.07 -27.41 -15.04
N ARG A 946 25.10 -28.14 -15.45
CA ARG A 946 26.42 -28.15 -14.83
C ARG A 946 27.47 -27.71 -15.84
N TRP A 947 28.57 -27.18 -15.35
CA TRP A 947 29.69 -26.76 -16.19
C TRP A 947 31.03 -27.11 -15.57
N GLU A 948 32.03 -27.24 -16.42
CA GLU A 948 33.42 -27.46 -16.02
C GLU A 948 34.31 -26.45 -16.74
N SER A 949 35.35 -25.98 -16.05
CA SER A 949 36.31 -25.00 -16.55
C SER A 949 37.73 -25.52 -16.35
N VAL A 950 38.69 -24.94 -17.06
CA VAL A 950 40.12 -25.30 -16.88
C VAL A 950 40.64 -24.80 -15.53
N SER A 951 40.16 -23.63 -15.09
CA SER A 951 40.65 -22.96 -13.87
C SER A 951 40.12 -23.58 -12.58
N THR A 952 39.00 -24.31 -12.63
CA THR A 952 38.27 -24.72 -11.42
C THR A 952 37.99 -26.23 -11.49
N PRO A 953 38.37 -27.04 -10.47
CA PRO A 953 38.10 -28.48 -10.47
C PRO A 953 36.61 -28.79 -10.65
N PRO A 954 36.25 -29.99 -11.18
CA PRO A 954 34.86 -30.44 -11.21
C PRO A 954 34.25 -30.39 -9.81
N ASP A 955 33.27 -29.51 -9.61
CA ASP A 955 32.68 -29.23 -8.31
C ASP A 955 31.19 -29.61 -8.29
N PRO A 956 30.70 -30.31 -7.24
CA PRO A 956 29.28 -30.62 -7.09
C PRO A 956 28.38 -29.37 -7.07
N ASP A 957 28.90 -28.22 -6.63
CA ASP A 957 28.15 -26.98 -6.48
C ASP A 957 28.10 -26.12 -7.76
N ALA A 958 28.84 -26.48 -8.81
CA ALA A 958 28.77 -25.87 -10.15
C ALA A 958 27.53 -26.38 -10.92
N ILE A 959 26.36 -26.13 -10.35
CA ILE A 959 25.06 -26.60 -10.83
C ILE A 959 23.98 -25.55 -10.61
N VAL A 960 23.12 -25.38 -11.61
CA VAL A 960 21.84 -24.67 -11.48
C VAL A 960 20.70 -25.57 -11.91
N ARG A 961 19.56 -25.48 -11.23
CA ARG A 961 18.36 -26.25 -11.52
C ARG A 961 17.25 -25.34 -12.02
N LEU A 962 16.41 -25.85 -12.92
CA LEU A 962 15.24 -25.14 -13.42
C LEU A 962 14.08 -26.10 -13.72
N THR A 963 12.89 -25.54 -13.81
CA THR A 963 11.64 -26.23 -14.16
C THR A 963 11.15 -25.69 -15.50
N PRO A 964 11.76 -26.08 -16.64
CA PRO A 964 11.47 -25.48 -17.93
C PRO A 964 10.03 -25.74 -18.39
N ARG A 965 9.45 -24.74 -19.06
CA ARG A 965 8.21 -24.82 -19.85
C ARG A 965 8.55 -24.92 -21.32
N ASN A 966 7.62 -25.43 -22.13
CA ASN A 966 7.83 -25.48 -23.58
C ASN A 966 8.08 -24.07 -24.15
N GLY A 967 9.06 -23.96 -25.05
CA GLY A 967 9.52 -22.72 -25.68
C GLY A 967 10.97 -22.37 -25.33
N LYS A 968 11.35 -21.13 -25.65
CA LYS A 968 12.69 -20.59 -25.38
C LYS A 968 12.95 -20.48 -23.88
N GLN A 969 14.16 -20.81 -23.46
CA GLN A 969 14.70 -20.62 -22.12
C GLN A 969 15.83 -19.58 -22.16
N ILE A 970 15.98 -18.76 -21.11
CA ILE A 970 17.15 -17.91 -20.86
C ILE A 970 17.62 -18.13 -19.42
N VAL A 971 18.71 -18.87 -19.24
CA VAL A 971 19.25 -19.23 -17.93
C VAL A 971 20.33 -18.22 -17.51
N PRO A 972 20.20 -17.53 -16.36
CA PRO A 972 21.23 -16.63 -15.83
C PRO A 972 22.35 -17.41 -15.14
N LEU A 973 23.30 -17.91 -15.93
CA LEU A 973 24.46 -18.59 -15.38
C LEU A 973 25.34 -17.62 -14.59
N ASP A 974 25.39 -16.34 -14.97
CA ASP A 974 26.07 -15.26 -14.25
C ASP A 974 25.60 -15.05 -12.81
N ALA A 975 24.42 -15.54 -12.44
CA ALA A 975 23.95 -15.51 -11.06
C ALA A 975 24.71 -16.49 -10.14
N ALA A 976 25.48 -17.43 -10.70
CA ALA A 976 26.38 -18.30 -9.95
C ALA A 976 27.80 -17.71 -9.93
N PRO A 977 28.41 -17.48 -8.75
CA PRO A 977 29.78 -16.98 -8.66
C PRO A 977 30.80 -17.82 -9.44
N ARG A 978 30.63 -19.14 -9.39
CA ARG A 978 31.47 -20.12 -10.11
C ARG A 978 31.37 -20.05 -11.63
N TRP A 979 30.28 -19.54 -12.19
CA TRP A 979 30.22 -19.26 -13.62
C TRP A 979 30.84 -17.89 -13.90
N LEU A 980 30.38 -16.86 -13.17
CA LEU A 980 30.79 -15.47 -13.38
C LEU A 980 32.32 -15.29 -13.39
N LEU A 981 33.03 -15.99 -12.50
CA LEU A 981 34.49 -15.89 -12.37
C LEU A 981 35.27 -16.94 -13.17
N ALA A 982 34.60 -17.90 -13.82
CA ALA A 982 35.25 -18.97 -14.57
C ALA A 982 35.82 -18.48 -15.92
N LYS A 983 37.01 -18.97 -16.22
CA LYS A 983 37.69 -18.78 -17.51
C LYS A 983 37.77 -20.11 -18.24
N ASP A 984 37.77 -20.06 -19.57
CA ASP A 984 37.93 -21.22 -20.44
C ASP A 984 36.99 -22.38 -20.06
N ILE A 985 35.68 -22.09 -20.00
CA ILE A 985 34.65 -23.10 -19.74
C ILE A 985 34.66 -24.13 -20.87
N GLN A 986 34.87 -25.40 -20.51
CA GLN A 986 35.12 -26.50 -21.43
C GLN A 986 33.85 -27.29 -21.75
N THR A 987 33.02 -27.56 -20.76
CA THR A 987 31.84 -28.43 -20.95
C THR A 987 30.60 -27.85 -20.32
N LEU A 988 29.45 -28.14 -20.92
CA LEU A 988 28.14 -27.87 -20.35
C LEU A 988 27.30 -29.15 -20.37
N LYS A 989 26.84 -29.59 -19.21
CA LYS A 989 26.06 -30.83 -19.02
C LYS A 989 24.63 -30.48 -18.68
N LEU A 990 23.69 -31.04 -19.43
CA LEU A 990 22.25 -30.96 -19.17
C LEU A 990 21.76 -32.30 -18.62
N GLU A 991 21.18 -32.28 -17.43
CA GLU A 991 20.79 -33.47 -16.68
C GLU A 991 19.27 -33.41 -16.37
N PRO A 992 18.40 -34.09 -17.15
CA PRO A 992 16.98 -34.21 -16.84
C PRO A 992 16.78 -35.10 -15.61
N PHE A 993 16.43 -34.54 -14.46
CA PHE A 993 16.46 -35.30 -13.18
C PHE A 993 15.08 -35.71 -12.64
N ASP A 994 14.02 -35.57 -13.42
CA ASP A 994 12.66 -36.01 -13.05
C ASP A 994 12.01 -36.84 -14.16
N GLN A 995 11.35 -37.95 -13.79
CA GLN A 995 10.64 -38.85 -14.69
C GLN A 995 9.36 -38.24 -15.27
N ALA A 996 8.94 -37.05 -14.82
CA ALA A 996 7.77 -36.35 -15.36
C ALA A 996 7.87 -36.07 -16.87
N CYS A 997 9.09 -35.88 -17.41
CA CYS A 997 9.33 -35.60 -18.83
C CYS A 997 10.30 -36.62 -19.46
N THR A 998 9.78 -37.78 -19.86
CA THR A 998 10.60 -38.87 -20.43
C THR A 998 10.97 -38.67 -21.91
N GLU A 999 10.20 -37.88 -22.66
CA GLU A 999 10.47 -37.52 -24.06
C GLU A 999 10.44 -35.99 -24.21
N PHE A 1000 11.55 -35.42 -24.69
CA PHE A 1000 11.74 -33.97 -24.82
C PHE A 1000 12.53 -33.59 -26.07
N SER A 1001 12.53 -32.31 -26.43
CA SER A 1001 13.37 -31.75 -27.48
C SER A 1001 14.22 -30.58 -26.97
N LEU A 1002 15.43 -30.47 -27.51
CA LEU A 1002 16.40 -29.42 -27.20
C LEU A 1002 17.06 -28.92 -28.48
N SER A 1003 17.09 -27.59 -28.69
CA SER A 1003 17.76 -27.00 -29.86
C SER A 1003 18.13 -25.53 -29.68
N ASN A 1004 18.82 -24.96 -30.69
CA ASN A 1004 19.18 -23.54 -30.78
C ASN A 1004 19.94 -22.98 -29.56
N PHE A 1005 20.97 -23.71 -29.13
CA PHE A 1005 21.84 -23.32 -28.03
C PHE A 1005 22.70 -22.12 -28.42
N SER A 1006 22.69 -21.10 -27.56
CA SER A 1006 23.43 -19.87 -27.78
C SER A 1006 23.76 -19.19 -26.45
N LEU A 1007 24.92 -18.52 -26.43
CA LEU A 1007 25.37 -17.73 -25.31
C LEU A 1007 24.98 -16.26 -25.53
N TYR A 1008 24.51 -15.63 -24.48
CA TYR A 1008 24.14 -14.24 -24.43
C TYR A 1008 24.81 -13.53 -23.25
N GLN A 1009 24.78 -12.21 -23.29
CA GLN A 1009 25.11 -11.35 -22.19
C GLN A 1009 24.03 -10.29 -22.01
N ARG A 1010 23.85 -9.82 -20.77
CA ARG A 1010 23.03 -8.65 -20.48
C ARG A 1010 23.63 -7.44 -21.18
N ALA A 1011 22.84 -6.72 -21.98
CA ALA A 1011 23.36 -5.58 -22.74
C ALA A 1011 23.98 -4.51 -21.82
N ASP A 1012 23.46 -4.40 -20.60
CA ASP A 1012 23.89 -3.40 -19.63
C ASP A 1012 25.27 -3.63 -19.00
N VAL A 1013 25.83 -4.83 -19.17
CA VAL A 1013 27.17 -5.20 -18.72
C VAL A 1013 28.24 -4.79 -19.74
N ALA A 1014 27.89 -4.77 -21.03
CA ALA A 1014 28.85 -4.61 -22.12
C ALA A 1014 29.33 -3.16 -22.38
N ASN A 1015 28.74 -2.17 -21.68
CA ASN A 1015 29.09 -0.75 -21.80
C ASN A 1015 30.02 -0.25 -20.69
N ASN A 1016 30.46 -1.14 -19.80
CA ASN A 1016 31.57 -0.95 -18.87
C ASN A 1016 32.71 -1.88 -19.26
#